data_AF-A0A8H2WZY8-F1
#
_entry.id   AF-A0A8H2WZY8-F1
#
_cell.length_a   1.000
_cell.length_b   1.000
_cell.length_c   1.000
_cell.angle_alpha   90.00
_cell.angle_beta   90.00
_cell.angle_gamma   90.00
#
_symmetry.space_group_name_H-M   'P 1'
#
loop_
_entity.id
_entity.type
_entity.pdbx_description
1 polymer ?
#
loop_
_entity_poly.entity_id
_entity_poly.type
_entity_poly.pdbx_seq_one_letter_code
_entity_poly.pdbx_strand_id
1 'polypeptide(L)'
;LAEHAGNLFIYAATAVRYVRPVGKAVNSKARLRAILALSAESSTTLSAIDALYTTILTAAINDEELSPEEQNQIRLVLQTAVCACEPIRTQTLSMLSGLGNKDDTIAALQPLRSVLHVSENSELVTTLHASFPDFMFSQARSGTFHCDKVAHSQAISTQCFDIMRDQLRFNICSIQSSFMPNAKIPNLEERITANISEELFYSCRFWMDHLSETDPVDTSLLLANELLSERLLFWMEVMSLKNCLLAGIIALTKLNTWLTQAHLDHPSLLELASDAQSFVANYASSPASSYTPHIYLSALPLSPPSSSVRSQYMPQFKGLIKVSGKIFDRMQKTAHGTWASTTSIRSAAFSPDGNRIIIGNEGGKISVHNAYDGKCIFQTFKAHRKLVSSIGVSDDGMQIVSGSHDMTLSVWNTRDGSLISGPFKGHTDRVTSVAFSPDAAHIASGSDDCTVGIWSAHSVVAPMRPFTGHKKGVNSVAFSPDGSHVVSGSADHTVRLWELSSGATVLTLNQHTASVSSVQFSPDGAHIISGSHDCTIRICNTSDGSLACQPLKGHSKRVTTIAVSPDGDRIVSGSIDCSVCIWNTRSGELTNGPFKGHVKPVRSVGFSSDGSRIMSASDDKTVRVWNAQSHISQSENDSKKKNADCEICVSRSQTSVAFYGGIESKFHVLDLRTIRYSVISTDKTIKHLQFSLDASRIYSLHTSGTICTWDTQTSELLDGPYQFTSIEKWYSAKCSSDGTRVVTCDRNKIELWDVKSNRSITIFDFFGHRIIFSQDGSRFATFDSFSSNVWDGNSGAHVAGPFSAEALDFSPDGTYLCCWSWDNGLHLIHVNTGEITNMPQIHHPYFTRFTPDSLYVATQSGSTDNSSRRFVIDLWNICSQTLTSIDLSYATNDSYTPILGFSSDGWLLIAPRHFGKGGNYHIWRIHTDYPPFRKSSDGWVLDGQKQPLIWVPTEIRKSFPGCNGVAFSQRDGIIQFVDYGDMLLGDDWSQCYNPDFRSTSNLVMTRA
;
A
#
# COMPACT_ATOMS: atom_id res chain seq x y z
N LEU A 1 55.86 30.03 16.99
CA LEU A 1 54.86 29.00 16.62
C LEU A 1 54.16 28.43 17.85
N ALA A 2 54.82 27.73 18.77
CA ALA A 2 54.17 27.18 19.96
C ALA A 2 53.50 28.26 20.84
N GLU A 3 54.21 29.36 21.14
CA GLU A 3 53.63 30.50 21.86
C GLU A 3 52.48 31.18 21.10
N HIS A 4 52.56 31.24 19.76
CA HIS A 4 51.52 31.86 18.92
C HIS A 4 50.28 30.98 18.76
N ALA A 5 50.44 29.66 18.79
CA ALA A 5 49.32 28.74 18.77
C ALA A 5 48.54 28.75 20.09
N GLY A 6 49.16 29.18 21.21
CA GLY A 6 48.56 29.12 22.53
C GLY A 6 48.04 27.71 22.84
N ASN A 7 46.74 27.61 23.16
CA ASN A 7 46.06 26.32 23.43
C ASN A 7 45.40 25.71 22.17
N LEU A 8 45.55 26.31 20.99
CA LEU A 8 44.92 25.86 19.74
C LEU A 8 45.83 24.86 19.02
N PHE A 9 45.69 23.59 19.40
CA PHE A 9 46.37 22.47 18.75
C PHE A 9 46.20 22.49 17.22
N ILE A 10 45.01 22.87 16.74
CA ILE A 10 44.74 22.99 15.32
C ILE A 10 45.61 24.03 14.60
N TYR A 11 45.81 25.20 15.21
CA TYR A 11 46.64 26.24 14.61
C TYR A 11 48.07 25.74 14.47
N ALA A 12 48.62 25.12 15.53
CA ALA A 12 49.95 24.54 15.52
C ALA A 12 50.08 23.45 14.44
N ALA A 13 49.14 22.51 14.37
CA ALA A 13 49.17 21.40 13.42
C ALA A 13 49.11 21.88 11.96
N THR A 14 48.19 22.81 11.66
CA THR A 14 48.00 23.37 10.32
C THR A 14 49.21 24.21 9.89
N ALA A 15 49.75 25.04 10.79
CA ALA A 15 50.93 25.86 10.53
C ALA A 15 52.19 25.01 10.29
N VAL A 16 52.39 23.93 11.06
CA VAL A 16 53.52 23.00 10.86
C VAL A 16 53.43 22.32 9.49
N ARG A 17 52.24 21.86 9.09
CA ARG A 17 52.01 21.25 7.77
C ARG A 17 52.24 22.23 6.62
N TYR A 18 51.91 23.50 6.80
CA TYR A 18 52.20 24.52 5.79
C TYR A 18 53.69 24.84 5.66
N VAL A 19 54.42 24.92 6.79
CA VAL A 19 55.88 25.21 6.81
C VAL A 19 56.69 24.02 6.30
N ARG A 20 56.27 22.80 6.62
CA ARG A 20 56.90 21.54 6.20
C ARG A 20 55.85 20.59 5.57
N PRO A 21 55.41 20.86 4.34
CA PRO A 21 54.52 19.94 3.62
C PRO A 21 55.27 18.66 3.27
N VAL A 22 54.59 17.53 3.42
CA VAL A 22 55.15 16.22 3.12
C VAL A 22 55.31 16.07 1.60
N GLY A 23 56.52 15.76 1.13
CA GLY A 23 56.78 15.42 -0.27
C GLY A 23 56.93 16.59 -1.25
N LYS A 24 56.90 17.86 -0.80
CA LYS A 24 57.11 19.04 -1.65
C LYS A 24 58.30 19.87 -1.17
N ALA A 25 59.24 20.20 -2.07
CA ALA A 25 60.34 21.09 -1.76
C ALA A 25 59.84 22.53 -1.70
N VAL A 26 59.86 23.14 -0.51
CA VAL A 26 59.41 24.53 -0.30
C VAL A 26 60.38 25.28 0.60
N ASN A 27 60.39 26.60 0.47
CA ASN A 27 61.18 27.48 1.33
C ASN A 27 60.53 27.60 2.72
N SER A 28 60.79 26.61 3.59
CA SER A 28 60.26 26.56 4.95
C SER A 28 60.60 27.79 5.79
N LYS A 29 61.76 28.44 5.55
CA LYS A 29 62.13 29.67 6.25
C LYS A 29 61.26 30.86 5.84
N ALA A 30 60.94 31.00 4.55
CA ALA A 30 60.06 32.06 4.07
C ALA A 30 58.62 31.87 4.57
N ARG A 31 58.09 30.64 4.49
CA ARG A 31 56.73 30.31 5.01
C ARG A 31 56.60 30.52 6.52
N LEU A 32 57.66 30.19 7.28
CA LEU A 32 57.69 30.46 8.72
C LEU A 32 57.67 31.96 9.01
N ARG A 33 58.44 32.78 8.26
CA ARG A 33 58.40 34.24 8.41
C ARG A 33 57.02 34.82 8.08
N ALA A 34 56.37 34.32 7.03
CA ALA A 34 55.01 34.74 6.67
C ALA A 34 54.01 34.48 7.81
N ILE A 35 54.05 33.30 8.43
CA ILE A 35 53.17 33.00 9.59
C ILE A 35 53.49 33.87 10.80
N LEU A 36 54.77 34.13 11.08
CA LEU A 36 55.19 34.95 12.22
C LEU A 36 54.87 36.45 12.03
N ALA A 37 54.64 36.91 10.81
CA ALA A 37 54.24 38.29 10.54
C ALA A 37 52.75 38.55 10.85
N LEU A 38 51.89 37.53 10.73
CA LEU A 38 50.43 37.64 10.93
C LEU A 38 50.00 37.87 12.39
N SER A 39 50.85 37.48 13.35
CA SER A 39 50.55 37.53 14.78
C SER A 39 50.76 38.91 15.42
N ALA A 40 51.38 39.85 14.70
CA ALA A 40 51.61 41.21 15.21
C ALA A 40 50.34 42.08 15.19
N GLU A 41 49.30 41.68 14.43
CA GLU A 41 48.15 42.54 14.12
C GLU A 41 46.78 42.06 14.67
N SER A 42 46.67 40.85 15.24
CA SER A 42 45.37 40.26 15.61
C SER A 42 45.17 40.08 17.13
N SER A 43 44.14 40.72 17.70
CA SER A 43 43.81 40.68 19.13
C SER A 43 42.77 39.64 19.54
N THR A 44 42.20 38.87 18.59
CA THR A 44 41.16 37.86 18.85
C THR A 44 41.54 36.48 18.31
N THR A 45 41.17 35.42 19.04
CA THR A 45 41.59 34.03 18.80
C THR A 45 41.07 33.42 17.49
N LEU A 46 39.85 33.77 17.05
CA LEU A 46 39.28 33.34 15.76
C LEU A 46 39.97 34.00 14.56
N SER A 47 40.41 35.26 14.69
CA SER A 47 41.07 35.97 13.59
C SER A 47 42.45 35.39 13.25
N ALA A 48 43.15 34.80 14.22
CA ALA A 48 44.46 34.19 13.99
C ALA A 48 44.38 32.92 13.11
N ILE A 49 43.37 32.06 13.32
CA ILE A 49 43.15 30.87 12.48
C ILE A 49 42.68 31.28 11.08
N ASP A 50 41.82 32.28 10.97
CA ASP A 50 41.34 32.80 9.68
C ASP A 50 42.49 33.38 8.85
N ALA A 51 43.38 34.16 9.47
CA ALA A 51 44.60 34.68 8.84
C ALA A 51 45.53 33.55 8.36
N LEU A 52 45.64 32.46 9.12
CA LEU A 52 46.40 31.28 8.72
C LEU A 52 45.78 30.60 7.50
N TYR A 53 44.46 30.38 7.48
CA TYR A 53 43.77 29.80 6.31
C TYR A 53 43.92 30.68 5.07
N THR A 54 43.73 32.00 5.18
CA THR A 54 43.91 32.95 4.06
C THR A 54 45.32 32.90 3.50
N THR A 55 46.34 32.79 4.36
CA THR A 55 47.74 32.69 3.93
C THR A 55 48.03 31.39 3.19
N ILE A 56 47.46 30.28 3.67
CA ILE A 56 47.58 28.97 3.04
C ILE A 56 46.91 28.98 1.66
N LEU A 57 45.68 29.51 1.56
CA LEU A 57 44.92 29.56 0.31
C LEU A 57 45.55 30.49 -0.72
N THR A 58 46.04 31.67 -0.29
CA THR A 58 46.79 32.57 -1.18
C THR A 58 48.02 31.88 -1.76
N ALA A 59 48.78 31.15 -0.95
CA ALA A 59 49.96 30.43 -1.42
C ALA A 59 49.63 29.14 -2.22
N ALA A 60 48.39 28.68 -2.21
CA ALA A 60 47.95 27.48 -2.93
C ALA A 60 47.26 27.81 -4.25
N ILE A 61 46.51 28.92 -4.32
CA ILE A 61 45.66 29.30 -5.46
C ILE A 61 46.25 30.48 -6.24
N ASN A 62 46.82 31.48 -5.56
CA ASN A 62 47.34 32.70 -6.21
C ASN A 62 48.84 32.61 -6.49
N ASP A 63 49.34 31.40 -6.77
CA ASP A 63 50.73 31.21 -7.19
C ASP A 63 50.90 31.75 -8.62
N GLU A 64 51.83 32.68 -8.82
CA GLU A 64 52.08 33.33 -10.12
C GLU A 64 52.59 32.33 -11.18
N GLU A 65 53.07 31.16 -10.75
CA GLU A 65 53.51 30.08 -11.64
C GLU A 65 52.33 29.23 -12.19
N LEU A 66 51.12 29.34 -11.63
CA LEU A 66 49.95 28.57 -12.06
C LEU A 66 49.18 29.28 -13.17
N SER A 67 48.74 28.52 -14.19
CA SER A 67 47.84 29.03 -15.23
C SER A 67 46.42 29.30 -14.68
N PRO A 68 45.64 30.20 -15.30
CA PRO A 68 44.26 30.48 -14.86
C PRO A 68 43.36 29.23 -14.80
N GLU A 69 43.52 28.31 -15.75
CA GLU A 69 42.86 27.00 -15.72
C GLU A 69 43.22 26.20 -14.47
N GLU A 70 44.51 26.03 -14.16
CA GLU A 70 44.96 25.27 -12.97
C GLU A 70 44.46 25.91 -11.66
N GLN A 71 44.46 27.24 -11.58
CA GLN A 71 43.91 27.96 -10.44
C GLN A 71 42.40 27.68 -10.28
N ASN A 72 41.66 27.64 -11.38
CA ASN A 72 40.24 27.29 -11.37
C ASN A 72 40.00 25.82 -11.00
N GLN A 73 40.84 24.89 -11.48
CA GLN A 73 40.76 23.47 -11.10
C GLN A 73 41.00 23.27 -9.60
N ILE A 74 42.02 23.92 -9.02
CA ILE A 74 42.27 23.90 -7.57
C ILE A 74 41.07 24.44 -6.80
N ARG A 75 40.46 25.53 -7.29
CA ARG A 75 39.29 26.14 -6.67
C ARG A 75 38.08 25.22 -6.71
N LEU A 76 37.77 24.62 -7.85
CA LEU A 76 36.65 23.67 -8.02
C LEU A 76 36.82 22.45 -7.12
N VAL A 77 38.00 21.84 -7.11
CA VAL A 77 38.31 20.66 -6.28
C VAL A 77 38.18 20.99 -4.78
N LEU A 78 38.68 22.16 -4.37
CA LEU A 78 38.54 22.63 -2.99
C LEU A 78 37.07 22.83 -2.61
N GLN A 79 36.31 23.53 -3.44
CA GLN A 79 34.89 23.81 -3.21
C GLN A 79 34.07 22.51 -3.16
N THR A 80 34.30 21.57 -4.08
CA THR A 80 33.62 20.27 -4.08
C THR A 80 33.98 19.43 -2.86
N ALA A 81 35.24 19.42 -2.43
CA ALA A 81 35.66 18.69 -1.23
C ALA A 81 35.05 19.26 0.06
N VAL A 82 34.80 20.57 0.10
CA VAL A 82 34.18 21.25 1.25
C VAL A 82 32.66 21.10 1.25
N CYS A 83 32.03 21.07 0.09
CA CYS A 83 30.58 20.87 -0.06
C CYS A 83 30.15 19.39 -0.04
N ALA A 84 31.08 18.43 -0.08
CA ALA A 84 30.75 17.01 -0.03
C ALA A 84 30.07 16.61 1.30
N CYS A 85 29.01 15.81 1.22
CA CYS A 85 28.23 15.40 2.40
C CYS A 85 28.95 14.35 3.26
N GLU A 86 29.91 13.64 2.70
CA GLU A 86 30.78 12.69 3.39
C GLU A 86 32.18 12.68 2.76
N PRO A 87 33.18 12.10 3.43
CA PRO A 87 34.50 11.89 2.83
C PRO A 87 34.39 11.07 1.54
N ILE A 88 34.86 11.63 0.43
CA ILE A 88 34.80 11.01 -0.91
C ILE A 88 36.18 10.65 -1.43
N ARG A 89 36.26 9.64 -2.30
CA ARG A 89 37.52 9.27 -2.96
C ARG A 89 37.90 10.27 -4.04
N THR A 90 39.18 10.31 -4.40
CA THR A 90 39.68 11.19 -5.47
C THR A 90 38.96 11.01 -6.81
N GLN A 91 38.56 9.77 -7.15
CA GLN A 91 37.78 9.49 -8.36
C GLN A 91 36.40 10.15 -8.31
N THR A 92 35.68 9.97 -7.21
CA THR A 92 34.37 10.59 -7.00
C THR A 92 34.47 12.11 -6.98
N LEU A 93 35.51 12.67 -6.36
CA LEU A 93 35.77 14.10 -6.35
C LEU A 93 35.99 14.65 -7.77
N SER A 94 36.75 13.94 -8.61
CA SER A 94 36.98 14.30 -10.02
C SER A 94 35.69 14.35 -10.84
N MET A 95 34.83 13.35 -10.66
CA MET A 95 33.54 13.29 -11.34
C MET A 95 32.60 14.40 -10.85
N LEU A 96 32.51 14.63 -9.54
CA LEU A 96 31.63 15.67 -8.96
C LEU A 96 32.13 17.10 -9.20
N SER A 97 33.43 17.31 -9.38
CA SER A 97 33.98 18.63 -9.72
C SER A 97 33.89 18.96 -11.21
N GLY A 98 33.42 18.03 -12.05
CA GLY A 98 33.31 18.20 -13.50
C GLY A 98 34.64 18.11 -14.26
N LEU A 99 35.73 17.70 -13.60
CA LEU A 99 37.05 17.55 -14.25
C LEU A 99 37.14 16.28 -15.08
N GLY A 100 36.48 15.19 -14.65
CA GLY A 100 36.44 13.91 -15.35
C GLY A 100 37.76 13.13 -15.41
N ASN A 101 38.88 13.75 -15.00
CA ASN A 101 40.19 13.13 -14.92
C ASN A 101 40.74 13.08 -13.48
N LYS A 102 41.11 11.88 -13.03
CA LYS A 102 41.66 11.63 -11.69
C LYS A 102 43.01 12.30 -11.48
N ASP A 103 43.88 12.32 -12.49
CA ASP A 103 45.24 12.84 -12.36
C ASP A 103 45.24 14.36 -12.15
N ASP A 104 44.39 15.08 -12.88
CA ASP A 104 44.21 16.53 -12.73
C ASP A 104 43.65 16.87 -11.34
N THR A 105 42.77 16.02 -10.81
CA THR A 105 42.22 16.18 -9.44
C THR A 105 43.29 15.94 -8.38
N ILE A 106 44.15 14.93 -8.57
CA ILE A 106 45.29 14.68 -7.66
C ILE A 106 46.27 15.85 -7.69
N ALA A 107 46.56 16.39 -8.88
CA ALA A 107 47.41 17.58 -9.04
C ALA A 107 46.81 18.79 -8.30
N ALA A 108 45.50 19.05 -8.48
CA ALA A 108 44.77 20.11 -7.80
C ALA A 108 44.70 19.96 -6.27
N LEU A 109 44.76 18.72 -5.74
CA LEU A 109 44.80 18.46 -4.30
C LEU A 109 46.18 18.68 -3.67
N GLN A 110 47.27 18.62 -4.44
CA GLN A 110 48.64 18.74 -3.89
C GLN A 110 48.88 20.06 -3.13
N PRO A 111 48.50 21.24 -3.64
CA PRO A 111 48.66 22.51 -2.94
C PRO A 111 47.82 22.60 -1.65
N LEU A 112 46.73 21.82 -1.55
CA LEU A 112 45.72 21.91 -0.48
C LEU A 112 45.98 20.96 0.70
N ARG A 113 47.05 20.15 0.67
CA ARG A 113 47.37 19.14 1.72
C ARG A 113 47.58 19.70 3.14
N SER A 114 47.72 21.01 3.30
CA SER A 114 47.79 21.68 4.60
C SER A 114 46.41 21.85 5.26
N VAL A 115 45.32 21.86 4.48
CA VAL A 115 43.94 22.04 4.95
C VAL A 115 43.05 20.82 4.66
N LEU A 116 43.36 20.07 3.62
CA LEU A 116 42.75 18.79 3.27
C LEU A 116 43.70 17.63 3.57
N HIS A 117 43.14 16.49 3.94
CA HIS A 117 43.86 15.24 4.12
C HIS A 117 43.39 14.23 3.09
N VAL A 118 44.34 13.66 2.36
CA VAL A 118 44.13 12.55 1.43
C VAL A 118 44.75 11.30 2.06
N SER A 119 43.93 10.31 2.35
CA SER A 119 44.38 9.03 2.91
C SER A 119 45.26 8.26 1.91
N GLU A 120 46.45 7.83 2.33
CA GLU A 120 47.38 7.07 1.48
C GLU A 120 46.84 5.70 1.07
N ASN A 121 46.00 5.08 1.92
CA ASN A 121 45.49 3.72 1.68
C ASN A 121 44.12 3.70 1.01
N SER A 122 43.25 4.65 1.35
CA SER A 122 41.84 4.65 0.91
C SER A 122 41.51 5.73 -0.10
N GLU A 123 42.47 6.60 -0.45
CA GLU A 123 42.30 7.76 -1.33
C GLU A 123 41.16 8.70 -0.91
N LEU A 124 40.69 8.62 0.33
CA LEU A 124 39.61 9.46 0.86
C LEU A 124 40.13 10.87 1.13
N VAL A 125 39.39 11.85 0.61
CA VAL A 125 39.61 13.28 0.81
C VAL A 125 38.74 13.74 1.97
N THR A 126 39.36 14.36 2.96
CA THR A 126 38.72 14.86 4.18
C THR A 126 39.21 16.26 4.51
N THR A 127 38.35 17.07 5.10
CA THR A 127 38.81 18.31 5.73
C THR A 127 39.51 17.97 7.04
N LEU A 128 40.63 18.64 7.33
CA LEU A 128 41.39 18.34 8.55
C LEU A 128 40.68 18.77 9.83
N HIS A 129 39.73 19.70 9.72
CA HIS A 129 38.95 20.18 10.84
C HIS A 129 37.65 20.84 10.41
N ALA A 130 36.64 20.76 11.27
CA ALA A 130 35.31 21.34 11.06
C ALA A 130 35.32 22.87 10.89
N SER A 131 36.26 23.59 11.51
CA SER A 131 36.37 25.05 11.39
C SER A 131 36.77 25.56 10.00
N PHE A 132 37.31 24.69 9.14
CA PHE A 132 37.75 25.08 7.81
C PHE A 132 36.58 25.27 6.83
N PRO A 133 35.61 24.33 6.71
CA PRO A 133 34.33 24.60 6.06
C PRO A 133 33.63 25.86 6.57
N ASP A 134 33.55 26.06 7.89
CA ASP A 134 32.92 27.25 8.50
C ASP A 134 33.59 28.57 8.07
N PHE A 135 34.90 28.53 7.83
CA PHE A 135 35.66 29.65 7.29
C PHE A 135 35.31 29.88 5.81
N MET A 136 35.33 28.82 4.98
CA MET A 136 35.07 28.89 3.55
C MET A 136 33.66 29.38 3.20
N PHE A 137 32.65 29.00 4.00
CA PHE A 137 31.25 29.39 3.80
C PHE A 137 30.93 30.80 4.32
N SER A 138 31.87 31.51 4.95
CA SER A 138 31.64 32.85 5.48
C SER A 138 32.35 33.91 4.63
N GLN A 139 31.60 34.64 3.80
CA GLN A 139 32.14 35.72 2.96
C GLN A 139 32.95 36.76 3.75
N ALA A 140 32.53 37.05 4.98
CA ALA A 140 33.21 37.98 5.88
C ALA A 140 34.58 37.47 6.35
N ARG A 141 34.78 36.15 6.43
CA ARG A 141 36.01 35.51 6.91
C ARG A 141 36.95 35.14 5.77
N SER A 142 36.44 34.51 4.71
CA SER A 142 37.26 33.97 3.61
C SER A 142 37.51 34.95 2.46
N GLY A 143 36.80 36.08 2.41
CA GLY A 143 37.01 37.13 1.39
C GLY A 143 36.95 36.59 -0.03
N THR A 144 38.05 36.71 -0.78
CA THR A 144 38.16 36.27 -2.19
C THR A 144 38.09 34.76 -2.39
N PHE A 145 38.32 33.97 -1.34
CA PHE A 145 38.26 32.50 -1.37
C PHE A 145 36.89 31.95 -0.97
N HIS A 146 35.90 32.82 -0.77
CA HIS A 146 34.55 32.39 -0.40
C HIS A 146 34.00 31.35 -1.37
N CYS A 147 33.46 30.29 -0.77
CA CYS A 147 32.66 29.29 -1.45
C CYS A 147 31.19 29.66 -1.23
N ASP A 148 30.53 30.11 -2.29
CA ASP A 148 29.08 30.19 -2.29
C ASP A 148 28.53 28.76 -2.26
N LYS A 149 28.04 28.37 -1.09
CA LYS A 149 27.51 27.03 -0.85
C LYS A 149 26.33 26.73 -1.76
N VAL A 150 25.48 27.73 -2.04
CA VAL A 150 24.27 27.56 -2.85
C VAL A 150 24.64 27.33 -4.31
N ALA A 151 25.44 28.23 -4.89
CA ALA A 151 25.87 28.13 -6.28
C ALA A 151 26.65 26.84 -6.56
N HIS A 152 27.54 26.45 -5.64
CA HIS A 152 28.34 25.23 -5.82
C HIS A 152 27.51 23.95 -5.60
N SER A 153 26.55 23.95 -4.67
CA SER A 153 25.64 22.81 -4.48
C SER A 153 24.76 22.58 -5.71
N GLN A 154 24.39 23.65 -6.44
CA GLN A 154 23.69 23.53 -7.72
C GLN A 154 24.52 22.80 -8.78
N ALA A 155 25.81 23.12 -8.89
CA ALA A 155 26.72 22.44 -9.82
C ALA A 155 26.88 20.96 -9.45
N ILE A 156 27.08 20.63 -8.17
CA ILE A 156 27.21 19.25 -7.69
C ILE A 156 25.90 18.47 -7.91
N SER A 157 24.75 19.10 -7.65
CA SER A 157 23.43 18.49 -7.90
C SER A 157 23.26 18.12 -9.37
N THR A 158 23.57 19.04 -10.28
CA THR A 158 23.54 18.81 -11.73
C THR A 158 24.42 17.63 -12.12
N GLN A 159 25.65 17.60 -11.60
CA GLN A 159 26.59 16.50 -11.85
C GLN A 159 26.09 15.16 -11.28
N CYS A 160 25.40 15.16 -10.14
CA CYS A 160 24.77 13.97 -9.59
C CYS A 160 23.69 13.42 -10.55
N PHE A 161 22.85 14.29 -11.11
CA PHE A 161 21.85 13.90 -12.10
C PHE A 161 22.48 13.35 -13.38
N ASP A 162 23.55 13.98 -13.88
CA ASP A 162 24.25 13.51 -15.09
C ASP A 162 24.86 12.11 -14.87
N ILE A 163 25.53 11.89 -13.73
CA ILE A 163 26.07 10.56 -13.36
C ILE A 163 24.96 9.52 -13.28
N MET A 164 23.82 9.86 -12.67
CA MET A 164 22.67 8.95 -12.59
C MET A 164 22.06 8.68 -13.97
N ARG A 165 21.97 9.69 -14.85
CA ARG A 165 21.47 9.54 -16.23
C ARG A 165 22.31 8.55 -17.03
N ASP A 166 23.63 8.63 -16.89
CA ASP A 166 24.58 7.84 -17.68
C ASP A 166 24.77 6.41 -17.17
N GLN A 167 24.74 6.20 -15.84
CA GLN A 167 25.12 4.90 -15.26
C GLN A 167 23.93 4.03 -14.82
N LEU A 168 22.76 4.61 -14.50
CA LEU A 168 21.57 3.85 -14.09
C LEU A 168 21.00 3.09 -15.28
N ARG A 169 20.82 1.78 -15.10
CA ARG A 169 20.25 0.88 -16.11
C ARG A 169 19.52 -0.29 -15.46
N PHE A 170 18.58 -0.86 -16.20
CA PHE A 170 17.87 -2.08 -15.79
C PHE A 170 18.83 -3.24 -15.53
N ASN A 171 18.61 -3.96 -14.43
CA ASN A 171 19.36 -5.15 -14.05
C ASN A 171 20.88 -4.89 -14.01
N ILE A 172 21.28 -3.83 -13.30
CA ILE A 172 22.65 -3.29 -13.29
C ILE A 172 23.70 -4.31 -12.85
N CYS A 173 23.31 -5.23 -11.95
CA CYS A 173 24.17 -6.31 -11.47
C CYS A 173 23.95 -7.63 -12.22
N SER A 174 23.10 -7.70 -13.25
CA SER A 174 22.79 -8.88 -14.08
C SER A 174 22.20 -10.09 -13.33
N ILE A 175 21.34 -9.86 -12.33
CA ILE A 175 20.67 -10.91 -11.55
C ILE A 175 20.01 -11.92 -12.50
N GLN A 176 20.32 -13.20 -12.31
CA GLN A 176 19.93 -14.27 -13.24
C GLN A 176 18.48 -14.69 -13.03
N SER A 177 18.07 -14.91 -11.78
CA SER A 177 16.76 -15.48 -11.47
C SER A 177 15.97 -14.62 -10.50
N SER A 178 14.66 -14.46 -10.74
CA SER A 178 13.76 -13.76 -9.80
C SER A 178 13.43 -14.59 -8.55
N PHE A 179 13.63 -15.92 -8.58
CA PHE A 179 13.26 -16.81 -7.48
C PHE A 179 14.20 -16.77 -6.28
N MET A 180 15.36 -16.13 -6.42
CA MET A 180 16.41 -16.13 -5.40
C MET A 180 16.45 -14.81 -4.63
N PRO A 181 16.47 -14.84 -3.28
CA PRO A 181 16.68 -13.63 -2.50
C PRO A 181 18.11 -13.13 -2.69
N ASN A 182 18.30 -11.81 -2.60
CA ASN A 182 19.58 -11.13 -2.81
C ASN A 182 20.72 -11.78 -2.02
N ALA A 183 20.48 -12.18 -0.77
CA ALA A 183 21.46 -12.81 0.11
C ALA A 183 21.95 -14.20 -0.35
N LYS A 184 21.23 -14.88 -1.26
CA LYS A 184 21.59 -16.20 -1.80
C LYS A 184 22.17 -16.13 -3.21
N ILE A 185 22.25 -14.94 -3.82
CA ILE A 185 22.79 -14.78 -5.17
C ILE A 185 24.32 -14.93 -5.10
N PRO A 186 24.92 -15.84 -5.88
CA PRO A 186 26.37 -16.06 -5.85
C PRO A 186 27.11 -14.81 -6.35
N ASN A 187 28.19 -14.46 -5.64
CA ASN A 187 29.10 -13.35 -5.96
C ASN A 187 28.39 -11.99 -6.12
N LEU A 188 27.24 -11.78 -5.46
CA LEU A 188 26.49 -10.54 -5.61
C LEU A 188 27.28 -9.32 -5.12
N GLU A 189 28.01 -9.43 -4.01
CA GLU A 189 28.82 -8.33 -3.47
C GLU A 189 29.91 -7.89 -4.46
N GLU A 190 30.62 -8.84 -5.09
CA GLU A 190 31.63 -8.55 -6.11
C GLU A 190 31.01 -7.85 -7.33
N ARG A 191 29.83 -8.31 -7.76
CA ARG A 191 29.11 -7.72 -8.89
C ARG A 191 28.58 -6.31 -8.56
N ILE A 192 28.15 -6.09 -7.33
CA ILE A 192 27.77 -4.77 -6.83
C ILE A 192 28.99 -3.83 -6.87
N THR A 193 30.16 -4.27 -6.41
CA THR A 193 31.38 -3.45 -6.47
C THR A 193 31.86 -3.18 -7.89
N ALA A 194 31.65 -4.12 -8.82
CA ALA A 194 32.08 -3.98 -10.21
C ALA A 194 31.13 -3.10 -11.06
N ASN A 195 29.82 -3.11 -10.77
CA ASN A 195 28.81 -2.43 -11.60
C ASN A 195 28.26 -1.13 -11.01
N ILE A 196 28.37 -0.95 -9.68
CA ILE A 196 27.90 0.26 -8.99
C ILE A 196 29.13 1.01 -8.47
N SER A 197 29.54 2.00 -9.24
CA SER A 197 30.64 2.90 -8.91
C SER A 197 30.35 3.70 -7.63
N GLU A 198 31.40 4.22 -6.99
CA GLU A 198 31.25 4.99 -5.75
C GLU A 198 30.64 6.37 -6.03
N GLU A 199 30.95 6.96 -7.18
CA GLU A 199 30.32 8.19 -7.66
C GLU A 199 28.82 8.01 -7.94
N LEU A 200 28.40 6.89 -8.55
CA LEU A 200 26.97 6.61 -8.74
C LEU A 200 26.27 6.46 -7.40
N PHE A 201 26.87 5.72 -6.47
CA PHE A 201 26.29 5.50 -5.15
C PHE A 201 26.18 6.80 -4.34
N TYR A 202 27.21 7.65 -4.39
CA TYR A 202 27.16 8.99 -3.79
C TYR A 202 26.03 9.82 -4.38
N SER A 203 25.94 9.90 -5.72
CA SER A 203 24.89 10.64 -6.42
C SER A 203 23.49 10.13 -6.04
N CYS A 204 23.27 8.82 -6.02
CA CYS A 204 21.99 8.22 -5.64
C CYS A 204 21.56 8.55 -4.21
N ARG A 205 22.52 8.77 -3.29
CA ARG A 205 22.27 8.99 -1.87
C ARG A 205 22.11 10.47 -1.51
N PHE A 206 22.88 11.36 -2.14
CA PHE A 206 23.03 12.75 -1.70
C PHE A 206 22.57 13.81 -2.71
N TRP A 207 22.04 13.42 -3.88
CA TRP A 207 21.53 14.40 -4.86
C TRP A 207 20.52 15.40 -4.24
N MET A 208 19.65 14.93 -3.33
CA MET A 208 18.70 15.79 -2.63
C MET A 208 19.31 16.66 -1.55
N ASP A 209 20.40 16.23 -0.91
CA ASP A 209 21.09 17.06 0.08
C ASP A 209 21.67 18.31 -0.60
N HIS A 210 22.26 18.16 -1.79
CA HIS A 210 22.72 19.28 -2.61
C HIS A 210 21.56 20.11 -3.18
N LEU A 211 20.52 19.47 -3.70
CA LEU A 211 19.38 20.17 -4.28
C LEU A 211 18.62 21.02 -3.25
N SER A 212 18.48 20.52 -2.02
CA SER A 212 17.74 21.21 -0.95
C SER A 212 18.36 22.53 -0.49
N GLU A 213 19.64 22.75 -0.81
CA GLU A 213 20.37 24.00 -0.52
C GLU A 213 20.19 25.04 -1.63
N THR A 214 19.52 24.68 -2.73
CA THR A 214 19.32 25.54 -3.91
C THR A 214 17.89 26.05 -4.02
N ASP A 215 17.73 27.24 -4.59
CA ASP A 215 16.41 27.74 -4.97
C ASP A 215 15.84 26.92 -6.14
N PRO A 216 14.50 26.72 -6.19
CA PRO A 216 13.82 25.99 -7.25
C PRO A 216 13.88 26.75 -8.57
N VAL A 217 14.86 26.42 -9.41
CA VAL A 217 15.00 26.89 -10.80
C VAL A 217 14.45 25.83 -11.77
N ASP A 218 13.90 26.25 -12.91
CA ASP A 218 13.31 25.38 -13.94
C ASP A 218 14.21 24.21 -14.36
N THR A 219 15.54 24.44 -14.44
CA THR A 219 16.50 23.39 -14.78
C THR A 219 16.55 22.28 -13.74
N SER A 220 16.57 22.62 -12.46
CA SER A 220 16.57 21.67 -11.35
C SER A 220 15.26 20.87 -11.28
N LEU A 221 14.13 21.52 -11.57
CA LEU A 221 12.82 20.87 -11.64
C LEU A 221 12.74 19.87 -12.79
N LEU A 222 13.30 20.21 -13.95
CA LEU A 222 13.37 19.32 -15.11
C LEU A 222 14.20 18.06 -14.80
N LEU A 223 15.36 18.23 -14.15
CA LEU A 223 16.23 17.11 -13.76
C LEU A 223 15.55 16.18 -12.74
N ALA A 224 14.86 16.74 -11.75
CA ALA A 224 14.09 15.95 -10.78
C ALA A 224 12.95 15.19 -11.48
N ASN A 225 12.23 15.83 -12.40
CA ASN A 225 11.17 15.19 -13.17
C ASN A 225 11.71 14.05 -14.05
N GLU A 226 12.85 14.24 -14.72
CA GLU A 226 13.50 13.21 -15.54
C GLU A 226 13.89 11.98 -14.69
N LEU A 227 14.51 12.20 -13.52
CA LEU A 227 14.87 11.11 -12.60
C LEU A 227 13.63 10.32 -12.18
N LEU A 228 12.57 10.99 -11.73
CA LEU A 228 11.34 10.32 -11.27
C LEU A 228 10.62 9.62 -12.42
N SER A 229 10.56 10.24 -13.60
CA SER A 229 9.78 9.76 -14.73
C SER A 229 10.47 8.67 -15.55
N GLU A 230 11.81 8.63 -15.56
CA GLU A 230 12.53 7.69 -16.43
C GLU A 230 13.53 6.77 -15.75
N ARG A 231 14.01 7.10 -14.53
CA ARG A 231 15.09 6.34 -13.87
C ARG A 231 14.79 5.92 -12.43
N LEU A 232 13.63 6.25 -11.86
CA LEU A 232 13.22 5.93 -10.48
C LEU A 232 13.38 4.45 -10.15
N LEU A 233 12.89 3.55 -11.01
CA LEU A 233 12.97 2.11 -10.72
C LEU A 233 14.41 1.57 -10.76
N PHE A 234 15.28 2.14 -11.59
CA PHE A 234 16.71 1.76 -11.65
C PHE A 234 17.49 2.36 -10.47
N TRP A 235 17.15 3.57 -10.07
CA TRP A 235 17.63 4.18 -8.84
C TRP A 235 17.22 3.33 -7.61
N MET A 236 15.97 2.87 -7.54
CA MET A 236 15.50 1.94 -6.51
C MET A 236 16.29 0.63 -6.51
N GLU A 237 16.62 0.07 -7.67
CA GLU A 237 17.44 -1.14 -7.78
C GLU A 237 18.82 -0.94 -7.12
N VAL A 238 19.52 0.15 -7.43
CA VAL A 238 20.81 0.50 -6.79
C VAL A 238 20.65 0.65 -5.28
N MET A 239 19.64 1.39 -4.83
CA MET A 239 19.37 1.62 -3.41
C MET A 239 18.99 0.33 -2.68
N SER A 240 18.28 -0.61 -3.33
CA SER A 240 17.93 -1.93 -2.80
C SER A 240 19.16 -2.81 -2.66
N LEU A 241 20.02 -2.87 -3.68
CA LEU A 241 21.22 -3.70 -3.69
C LEU A 241 22.26 -3.24 -2.67
N LYS A 242 22.39 -1.93 -2.45
CA LYS A 242 23.25 -1.34 -1.42
C LYS A 242 22.57 -1.27 -0.03
N ASN A 243 21.36 -1.82 0.12
CA ASN A 243 20.57 -1.83 1.36
C ASN A 243 20.37 -0.42 1.97
N CYS A 244 20.14 0.58 1.12
CA CYS A 244 20.02 2.00 1.45
C CYS A 244 18.66 2.62 1.09
N LEU A 245 17.62 1.81 0.86
CA LEU A 245 16.28 2.29 0.51
C LEU A 245 15.73 3.34 1.49
N LEU A 246 16.06 3.24 2.79
CA LEU A 246 15.63 4.21 3.79
C LEU A 246 16.19 5.62 3.51
N ALA A 247 17.46 5.72 3.12
CA ALA A 247 18.07 7.00 2.71
C ALA A 247 17.35 7.57 1.48
N GLY A 248 16.93 6.69 0.55
CA GLY A 248 16.14 7.09 -0.61
C GLY A 248 14.76 7.64 -0.25
N ILE A 249 14.06 7.03 0.70
CA ILE A 249 12.76 7.54 1.19
C ILE A 249 12.93 8.92 1.83
N ILE A 250 14.00 9.11 2.62
CA ILE A 250 14.32 10.41 3.22
C ILE A 250 14.60 11.46 2.14
N ALA A 251 15.37 11.10 1.09
CA ALA A 251 15.62 11.99 -0.04
C ALA A 251 14.32 12.42 -0.72
N LEU A 252 13.41 11.49 -1.04
CA LEU A 252 12.11 11.83 -1.64
C LEU A 252 11.21 12.67 -0.71
N THR A 253 11.33 12.49 0.61
CA THR A 253 10.64 13.33 1.60
C THR A 253 11.16 14.77 1.57
N LYS A 254 12.49 14.94 1.49
CA LYS A 254 13.12 16.26 1.30
C LYS A 254 12.66 16.89 -0.02
N LEU A 255 12.53 16.09 -1.09
CA LEU A 255 12.03 16.58 -2.38
C LEU A 255 10.62 17.13 -2.27
N ASN A 256 9.69 16.41 -1.64
CA ASN A 256 8.33 16.89 -1.43
C ASN A 256 8.29 18.18 -0.61
N THR A 257 9.13 18.29 0.42
CA THR A 257 9.25 19.51 1.23
C THR A 257 9.75 20.69 0.39
N TRP A 258 10.82 20.47 -0.37
CA TRP A 258 11.43 21.47 -1.26
C TRP A 258 10.46 21.94 -2.36
N LEU A 259 9.71 21.01 -2.99
CA LEU A 259 8.69 21.34 -3.98
C LEU A 259 7.50 22.13 -3.39
N THR A 260 7.12 21.84 -2.13
CA THR A 260 6.00 22.53 -1.46
C THR A 260 6.37 23.96 -1.08
N GLN A 261 7.60 24.19 -0.62
CA GLN A 261 8.12 25.52 -0.28
C GLN A 261 8.19 26.45 -1.50
N ALA A 262 8.38 25.89 -2.68
CA ALA A 262 8.56 26.62 -3.92
C ALA A 262 7.31 27.36 -4.44
N HIS A 263 6.12 27.18 -3.84
CA HIS A 263 4.85 27.81 -4.29
C HIS A 263 4.60 27.64 -5.81
N LEU A 264 4.99 26.50 -6.40
CA LEU A 264 5.03 26.31 -7.84
C LEU A 264 3.68 25.86 -8.43
N ASP A 265 3.37 26.38 -9.62
CA ASP A 265 2.27 25.96 -10.52
C ASP A 265 2.55 24.60 -11.24
N HIS A 266 3.21 23.65 -10.56
CA HIS A 266 3.52 22.32 -11.12
C HIS A 266 2.94 21.17 -10.27
N PRO A 267 1.60 21.04 -10.19
CA PRO A 267 0.94 20.02 -9.38
C PRO A 267 1.29 18.58 -9.80
N SER A 268 1.62 18.36 -11.08
CA SER A 268 1.95 17.03 -11.61
C SER A 268 3.28 16.47 -11.07
N LEU A 269 4.30 17.32 -10.88
CA LEU A 269 5.60 16.88 -10.35
C LEU A 269 5.50 16.54 -8.86
N LEU A 270 4.77 17.35 -8.09
CA LEU A 270 4.53 17.08 -6.67
C LEU A 270 3.73 15.78 -6.46
N GLU A 271 2.73 15.54 -7.32
CA GLU A 271 1.98 14.28 -7.33
C GLU A 271 2.88 13.08 -7.65
N LEU A 272 3.73 13.19 -8.67
CA LEU A 272 4.69 12.15 -9.04
C LEU A 272 5.71 11.88 -7.92
N ALA A 273 6.23 12.93 -7.27
CA ALA A 273 7.18 12.81 -6.16
C ALA A 273 6.54 12.17 -4.91
N SER A 274 5.29 12.54 -4.60
CA SER A 274 4.51 11.94 -3.50
C SER A 274 4.18 10.47 -3.75
N ASP A 275 3.81 10.14 -4.99
CA ASP A 275 3.57 8.76 -5.40
C ASP A 275 4.87 7.94 -5.41
N ALA A 276 5.98 8.50 -5.88
CA ALA A 276 7.30 7.86 -5.83
C ALA A 276 7.75 7.56 -4.38
N GLN A 277 7.60 8.51 -3.46
CA GLN A 277 7.89 8.29 -2.04
C GLN A 277 7.05 7.14 -1.47
N SER A 278 5.74 7.12 -1.78
CA SER A 278 4.82 6.09 -1.33
C SER A 278 5.17 4.72 -1.92
N PHE A 279 5.49 4.67 -3.21
CA PHE A 279 5.90 3.46 -3.92
C PHE A 279 7.17 2.84 -3.33
N VAL A 280 8.20 3.65 -3.09
CA VAL A 280 9.47 3.21 -2.50
C VAL A 280 9.26 2.71 -1.07
N ALA A 281 8.48 3.43 -0.26
CA ALA A 281 8.18 3.03 1.12
C ALA A 281 7.39 1.71 1.20
N ASN A 282 6.40 1.53 0.33
CA ASN A 282 5.62 0.29 0.25
C ASN A 282 6.50 -0.91 -0.14
N TYR A 283 7.43 -0.74 -1.08
CA TYR A 283 8.39 -1.79 -1.44
C TYR A 283 9.39 -2.06 -0.30
N ALA A 284 9.98 -1.03 0.30
CA ALA A 284 11.01 -1.17 1.34
C ALA A 284 10.49 -1.86 2.61
N SER A 285 9.21 -1.66 2.96
CA SER A 285 8.56 -2.32 4.09
C SER A 285 8.08 -3.75 3.80
N SER A 286 8.12 -4.18 2.53
CA SER A 286 7.66 -5.49 2.11
C SER A 286 8.74 -6.58 2.23
N PRO A 287 8.36 -7.85 2.43
CA PRO A 287 9.26 -9.00 2.23
C PRO A 287 9.88 -9.07 0.83
N ALA A 288 9.26 -8.43 -0.18
CA ALA A 288 9.78 -8.38 -1.54
C ALA A 288 11.08 -7.57 -1.64
N SER A 289 11.37 -6.67 -0.69
CA SER A 289 12.62 -5.90 -0.63
C SER A 289 13.89 -6.77 -0.62
N SER A 290 13.77 -8.03 -0.19
CA SER A 290 14.87 -9.00 -0.23
C SER A 290 15.12 -9.59 -1.62
N TYR A 291 14.30 -9.26 -2.62
CA TYR A 291 14.37 -9.77 -3.99
C TYR A 291 14.27 -8.60 -4.98
N THR A 292 15.42 -8.06 -5.41
CA THR A 292 15.49 -6.88 -6.27
C THR A 292 14.60 -6.97 -7.54
N PRO A 293 14.48 -8.10 -8.25
CA PRO A 293 13.59 -8.23 -9.41
C PRO A 293 12.11 -7.90 -9.13
N HIS A 294 11.66 -8.04 -7.87
CA HIS A 294 10.26 -7.80 -7.49
C HIS A 294 9.89 -6.32 -7.37
N ILE A 295 10.85 -5.39 -7.54
CA ILE A 295 10.55 -3.98 -7.86
C ILE A 295 9.68 -3.94 -9.14
N TYR A 296 10.09 -4.69 -10.17
CA TYR A 296 9.44 -4.73 -11.47
C TYR A 296 8.30 -5.75 -11.53
N LEU A 297 8.52 -6.95 -10.98
CA LEU A 297 7.58 -8.07 -11.15
C LEU A 297 6.39 -8.04 -10.18
N SER A 298 6.51 -7.32 -9.05
CA SER A 298 5.47 -7.29 -8.01
C SER A 298 5.05 -5.87 -7.65
N ALA A 299 5.98 -5.01 -7.22
CA ALA A 299 5.63 -3.66 -6.76
C ALA A 299 5.00 -2.81 -7.86
N LEU A 300 5.56 -2.82 -9.07
CA LEU A 300 5.04 -2.08 -10.23
C LEU A 300 3.64 -2.54 -10.69
N PRO A 301 3.38 -3.82 -11.02
CA PRO A 301 2.06 -4.24 -11.51
C PRO A 301 0.97 -4.26 -10.44
N LEU A 302 1.35 -4.29 -9.15
CA LEU A 302 0.42 -4.27 -8.02
C LEU A 302 0.34 -2.91 -7.32
N SER A 303 0.90 -1.84 -7.89
CA SER A 303 0.63 -0.48 -7.41
C SER A 303 -0.76 0.00 -7.86
N PRO A 304 -1.36 1.00 -7.19
CA PRO A 304 -2.68 1.52 -7.57
C PRO A 304 -2.71 2.05 -9.03
N PRO A 305 -3.82 1.95 -9.78
CA PRO A 305 -3.98 2.50 -11.12
C PRO A 305 -3.87 4.03 -11.17
N SER A 306 -4.12 4.72 -10.06
CA SER A 306 -3.86 6.15 -9.93
C SER A 306 -2.38 6.49 -9.70
N SER A 307 -1.51 5.49 -9.54
CA SER A 307 -0.08 5.74 -9.35
C SER A 307 0.49 6.32 -10.64
N SER A 308 1.03 7.54 -10.54
CA SER A 308 1.79 8.18 -11.59
C SER A 308 3.02 7.36 -11.97
N VAL A 309 3.71 6.75 -10.99
CA VAL A 309 4.82 5.82 -11.22
C VAL A 309 4.36 4.62 -12.06
N ARG A 310 3.22 4.00 -11.72
CA ARG A 310 2.66 2.90 -12.52
C ARG A 310 2.42 3.33 -13.95
N SER A 311 1.72 4.44 -14.13
CA SER A 311 1.33 4.94 -15.46
C SER A 311 2.54 5.21 -16.35
N GLN A 312 3.63 5.69 -15.74
CA GLN A 312 4.87 6.03 -16.44
C GLN A 312 5.72 4.81 -16.82
N TYR A 313 5.86 3.83 -15.93
CA TYR A 313 6.77 2.69 -16.14
C TYR A 313 6.08 1.45 -16.71
N MET A 314 4.81 1.18 -16.37
CA MET A 314 4.11 -0.05 -16.80
C MET A 314 4.20 -0.32 -18.32
N PRO A 315 4.11 0.68 -19.23
CA PRO A 315 4.22 0.45 -20.68
C PRO A 315 5.58 -0.07 -21.15
N GLN A 316 6.65 0.15 -20.37
CA GLN A 316 8.03 -0.27 -20.71
C GLN A 316 8.27 -1.76 -20.43
N PHE A 317 7.33 -2.43 -19.75
CA PHE A 317 7.47 -3.82 -19.33
C PHE A 317 6.40 -4.71 -19.96
N LYS A 318 6.80 -5.93 -20.35
CA LYS A 318 5.95 -6.99 -20.90
C LYS A 318 6.01 -8.24 -20.02
N GLY A 319 5.02 -9.12 -20.17
CA GLY A 319 4.98 -10.38 -19.41
C GLY A 319 4.90 -10.17 -17.90
N LEU A 320 4.24 -9.09 -17.47
CA LEU A 320 3.90 -8.84 -16.06
C LEU A 320 2.52 -9.43 -15.75
N ILE A 321 2.24 -9.63 -14.46
CA ILE A 321 0.90 -10.03 -14.02
C ILE A 321 -0.14 -8.98 -14.43
N LYS A 322 -1.25 -9.44 -15.00
CA LYS A 322 -2.36 -8.56 -15.37
C LYS A 322 -3.39 -8.60 -14.26
N VAL A 323 -3.53 -7.47 -13.57
CA VAL A 323 -4.55 -7.27 -12.54
C VAL A 323 -5.43 -6.09 -12.93
N SER A 324 -6.75 -6.27 -12.88
CA SER A 324 -7.73 -5.23 -13.17
C SER A 324 -8.98 -5.35 -12.28
N GLY A 325 -9.81 -4.31 -12.27
CA GLY A 325 -11.05 -4.23 -11.47
C GLY A 325 -10.94 -3.34 -10.23
N LYS A 326 -12.05 -3.23 -9.49
CA LYS A 326 -12.18 -2.43 -8.25
C LYS A 326 -11.33 -2.89 -7.06
N ILE A 327 -10.51 -3.94 -7.21
CA ILE A 327 -9.56 -4.35 -6.17
C ILE A 327 -8.58 -3.22 -5.82
N PHE A 328 -8.25 -2.39 -6.79
CA PHE A 328 -7.34 -1.27 -6.58
C PHE A 328 -7.98 -0.09 -5.83
N ASP A 329 -9.31 0.06 -5.87
CA ASP A 329 -10.04 1.05 -5.05
C ASP A 329 -9.86 0.76 -3.55
N ARG A 330 -9.55 -0.50 -3.19
CA ARG A 330 -9.17 -0.87 -1.81
C ARG A 330 -7.74 -0.46 -1.48
N MET A 331 -6.79 -0.56 -2.42
CA MET A 331 -5.40 -0.16 -2.20
C MET A 331 -5.24 1.33 -1.92
N GLN A 332 -6.04 2.18 -2.56
CA GLN A 332 -6.05 3.61 -2.27
C GLN A 332 -6.66 3.94 -0.90
N LYS A 333 -7.47 3.05 -0.32
CA LYS A 333 -8.12 3.20 1.00
C LYS A 333 -7.32 2.60 2.15
N THR A 334 -6.08 2.15 1.91
CA THR A 334 -5.32 1.35 2.87
C THR A 334 -4.05 2.01 3.36
N ALA A 335 -3.60 1.57 4.52
CA ALA A 335 -2.43 2.10 5.20
C ALA A 335 -1.15 1.74 4.43
N HIS A 336 -0.33 2.74 4.09
CA HIS A 336 1.03 2.64 3.56
C HIS A 336 1.99 1.82 4.45
N GLY A 337 1.73 1.75 5.75
CA GLY A 337 2.52 0.93 6.68
C GLY A 337 1.65 0.44 7.83
N THR A 338 1.83 -0.82 8.24
CA THR A 338 1.19 -1.38 9.44
C THR A 338 2.25 -2.00 10.34
N TRP A 339 2.38 -1.48 11.56
CA TRP A 339 3.34 -1.95 12.54
C TRP A 339 2.62 -2.60 13.70
N ALA A 340 2.90 -3.87 13.91
CA ALA A 340 2.32 -4.65 14.99
C ALA A 340 3.15 -4.49 16.27
N SER A 341 2.45 -4.30 17.39
CA SER A 341 2.99 -4.32 18.74
C SER A 341 2.46 -5.55 19.51
N THR A 342 3.12 -5.90 20.60
CA THR A 342 2.71 -7.02 21.46
C THR A 342 1.49 -6.69 22.32
N THR A 343 1.25 -5.40 22.55
CA THR A 343 0.21 -4.86 23.45
C THR A 343 -0.64 -3.81 22.75
N SER A 344 -1.85 -3.57 23.27
CA SER A 344 -2.75 -2.53 22.76
C SER A 344 -2.11 -1.14 22.90
N ILE A 345 -2.38 -0.28 21.92
CA ILE A 345 -1.75 1.02 21.75
C ILE A 345 -2.79 2.10 22.00
N ARG A 346 -2.55 2.94 23.01
CA ARG A 346 -3.50 3.95 23.47
C ARG A 346 -3.20 5.33 22.91
N SER A 347 -1.93 5.66 22.76
CA SER A 347 -1.49 6.94 22.24
C SER A 347 -0.29 6.74 21.31
N ALA A 348 -0.28 7.49 20.22
CA ALA A 348 0.87 7.59 19.35
C ALA A 348 0.96 9.01 18.75
N ALA A 349 2.16 9.44 18.40
CA ALA A 349 2.40 10.75 17.82
C ALA A 349 3.55 10.68 16.80
N PHE A 350 3.46 11.48 15.74
CA PHE A 350 4.60 11.74 14.88
C PHE A 350 5.60 12.66 15.57
N SER A 351 6.89 12.52 15.23
CA SER A 351 7.85 13.58 15.46
C SER A 351 7.61 14.76 14.49
N PRO A 352 8.02 15.98 14.85
CA PRO A 352 7.89 17.16 13.98
C PRO A 352 8.61 17.05 12.63
N ASP A 353 9.60 16.16 12.50
CA ASP A 353 10.26 15.87 11.21
C ASP A 353 9.52 14.79 10.37
N GLY A 354 8.43 14.21 10.89
CA GLY A 354 7.64 13.16 10.25
C GLY A 354 8.35 11.81 10.10
N ASN A 355 9.57 11.65 10.62
CA ASN A 355 10.38 10.45 10.39
C ASN A 355 10.28 9.42 11.51
N ARG A 356 9.69 9.78 12.65
CA ARG A 356 9.54 8.91 13.81
C ARG A 356 8.10 8.87 14.29
N ILE A 357 7.73 7.73 14.85
CA ILE A 357 6.46 7.51 15.53
C ILE A 357 6.76 7.10 16.96
N ILE A 358 6.23 7.85 17.91
CA ILE A 358 6.37 7.59 19.34
C ILE A 358 5.08 6.91 19.79
N ILE A 359 5.21 5.78 20.48
CA ILE A 359 4.10 4.89 20.81
C ILE A 359 4.06 4.67 22.32
N GLY A 360 2.89 4.90 22.91
CA GLY A 360 2.57 4.61 24.31
C GLY A 360 1.64 3.42 24.42
N ASN A 361 2.03 2.42 25.20
CA ASN A 361 1.28 1.17 25.30
C ASN A 361 0.60 0.95 26.66
N GLU A 362 -0.27 -0.06 26.71
CA GLU A 362 -0.96 -0.49 27.94
C GLU A 362 0.00 -0.97 29.04
N GLY A 363 1.17 -1.45 28.64
CA GLY A 363 2.21 -1.88 29.55
C GLY A 363 3.01 -0.75 30.18
N GLY A 364 2.65 0.53 30.00
CA GLY A 364 3.39 1.66 30.58
C GLY A 364 4.77 1.87 29.95
N LYS A 365 4.99 1.33 28.75
CA LYS A 365 6.23 1.49 28.01
C LYS A 365 6.05 2.50 26.88
N ILE A 366 7.14 3.19 26.56
CA ILE A 366 7.24 4.08 25.40
C ILE A 366 8.27 3.47 24.45
N SER A 367 7.91 3.44 23.16
CA SER A 367 8.81 3.03 22.08
C SER A 367 8.83 4.08 20.99
N VAL A 368 10.01 4.27 20.39
CA VAL A 368 10.21 5.17 19.26
C VAL A 368 10.57 4.34 18.04
N HIS A 369 9.77 4.50 17.00
CA HIS A 369 9.87 3.74 15.76
C HIS A 369 10.18 4.69 14.60
N ASN A 370 10.83 4.18 13.58
CA ASN A 370 10.92 4.87 12.30
C ASN A 370 9.56 4.83 11.60
N ALA A 371 9.11 5.96 11.06
CA ALA A 371 7.79 6.13 10.45
C ALA A 371 7.60 5.41 9.10
N TYR A 372 8.67 4.88 8.51
CA TYR A 372 8.63 4.25 7.18
C TYR A 372 8.71 2.73 7.29
N ASP A 373 9.70 2.20 8.00
CA ASP A 373 9.89 0.74 8.14
C ASP A 373 9.37 0.17 9.47
N GLY A 374 9.00 1.04 10.42
CA GLY A 374 8.51 0.64 11.74
C GLY A 374 9.54 0.04 12.67
N LYS A 375 10.82 0.02 12.28
CA LYS A 375 11.88 -0.50 13.15
C LYS A 375 12.04 0.41 14.35
N CYS A 376 12.29 -0.22 15.49
CA CYS A 376 12.53 0.50 16.73
C CYS A 376 13.90 1.19 16.64
N ILE A 377 13.96 2.49 16.91
CA ILE A 377 15.19 3.29 16.82
C ILE A 377 16.12 3.00 18.00
N PHE A 378 15.55 2.88 19.20
CA PHE A 378 16.27 2.48 20.41
C PHE A 378 15.36 1.66 21.32
N GLN A 379 15.96 0.96 22.28
CA GLN A 379 15.25 -0.03 23.10
C GLN A 379 14.05 0.59 23.83
N THR A 380 12.89 -0.07 23.71
CA THR A 380 11.66 0.29 24.43
C THR A 380 11.91 0.34 25.93
N PHE A 381 11.58 1.47 26.57
CA PHE A 381 11.80 1.69 27.99
C PHE A 381 10.48 1.74 28.78
N LYS A 382 10.54 1.41 30.07
CA LYS A 382 9.39 1.46 30.98
C LYS A 382 9.27 2.89 31.53
N ALA A 383 8.31 3.64 31.04
CA ALA A 383 8.08 5.03 31.45
C ALA A 383 7.24 5.14 32.72
N HIS A 384 6.16 4.35 32.82
CA HIS A 384 5.15 4.48 33.87
C HIS A 384 4.77 3.13 34.48
N ARG A 385 4.19 3.11 35.69
CA ARG A 385 3.78 1.84 36.33
C ARG A 385 2.55 1.23 35.66
N LYS A 386 1.63 2.10 35.21
CA LYS A 386 0.40 1.74 34.50
C LYS A 386 0.46 2.23 33.05
N LEU A 387 -0.61 2.01 32.29
CA LEU A 387 -0.69 2.39 30.88
C LEU A 387 -0.37 3.88 30.64
N VAL A 388 0.24 4.16 29.50
CA VAL A 388 0.42 5.53 28.99
C VAL A 388 -0.86 5.91 28.24
N SER A 389 -1.58 6.92 28.73
CA SER A 389 -2.87 7.35 28.18
C SER A 389 -2.70 8.35 27.04
N SER A 390 -1.70 9.21 27.14
CA SER A 390 -1.42 10.28 26.18
C SER A 390 0.08 10.56 26.09
N ILE A 391 0.51 10.93 24.89
CA ILE A 391 1.86 11.34 24.55
C ILE A 391 1.78 12.67 23.79
N GLY A 392 2.67 13.59 24.11
CA GLY A 392 2.94 14.79 23.32
C GLY A 392 4.43 14.87 22.97
N VAL A 393 4.74 15.54 21.87
CA VAL A 393 6.11 15.79 21.40
C VAL A 393 6.30 17.29 21.33
N SER A 394 7.47 17.79 21.75
CA SER A 394 7.81 19.21 21.59
C SER A 394 8.02 19.57 20.12
N ASP A 395 7.79 20.84 19.75
CA ASP A 395 7.90 21.30 18.36
C ASP A 395 9.33 21.17 17.78
N ASP A 396 10.35 21.19 18.64
CA ASP A 396 11.74 20.93 18.27
C ASP A 396 12.05 19.42 18.06
N GLY A 397 11.12 18.53 18.42
CA GLY A 397 11.24 17.08 18.30
C GLY A 397 12.22 16.44 19.28
N MET A 398 12.66 17.15 20.32
CA MET A 398 13.71 16.71 21.24
C MET A 398 13.15 16.12 22.55
N GLN A 399 11.91 16.46 22.90
CA GLN A 399 11.28 16.05 24.16
C GLN A 399 9.94 15.33 23.92
N ILE A 400 9.66 14.33 24.75
CA ILE A 400 8.39 13.61 24.82
C ILE A 400 7.78 13.86 26.19
N VAL A 401 6.53 14.29 26.25
CA VAL A 401 5.72 14.27 27.47
C VAL A 401 4.81 13.05 27.45
N SER A 402 4.74 12.32 28.57
CA SER A 402 3.82 11.20 28.74
C SER A 402 2.94 11.39 29.96
N GLY A 403 1.64 11.11 29.80
CA GLY A 403 0.66 11.03 30.90
C GLY A 403 0.22 9.59 31.13
N SER A 404 -0.03 9.22 32.39
CA SER A 404 -0.38 7.84 32.74
C SER A 404 -1.53 7.72 33.76
N HIS A 405 -2.17 6.56 33.73
CA HIS A 405 -3.10 6.11 34.76
C HIS A 405 -2.46 5.86 36.13
N ASP A 406 -1.13 5.99 36.26
CA ASP A 406 -0.45 6.00 37.56
C ASP A 406 -0.48 7.38 38.26
N MET A 407 -1.28 8.32 37.73
CA MET A 407 -1.49 9.68 38.26
C MET A 407 -0.28 10.61 38.06
N THR A 408 0.70 10.19 37.27
CA THR A 408 1.91 10.98 37.00
C THR A 408 2.04 11.32 35.52
N LEU A 409 2.82 12.35 35.25
CA LEU A 409 3.38 12.65 33.94
C LEU A 409 4.91 12.74 34.02
N SER A 410 5.59 12.62 32.90
CA SER A 410 7.06 12.67 32.82
C SER A 410 7.51 13.18 31.46
N VAL A 411 8.69 13.80 31.42
CA VAL A 411 9.33 14.32 30.20
C VAL A 411 10.58 13.50 29.91
N TRP A 412 10.73 13.07 28.68
CA TRP A 412 11.77 12.16 28.21
C TRP A 412 12.49 12.74 27.00
N ASN A 413 13.74 12.35 26.81
CA ASN A 413 14.52 12.69 25.64
C ASN A 413 14.17 11.78 24.46
N THR A 414 13.92 12.36 23.27
CA THR A 414 13.51 11.60 22.08
C THR A 414 14.65 10.82 21.41
N ARG A 415 15.91 11.10 21.75
CA ARG A 415 17.09 10.48 21.14
C ARG A 415 17.48 9.17 21.82
N ASP A 416 17.48 9.15 23.15
CA ASP A 416 17.96 8.03 23.96
C ASP A 416 16.93 7.47 24.95
N GLY A 417 15.77 8.13 25.10
CA GLY A 417 14.73 7.72 26.05
C GLY A 417 15.08 8.01 27.51
N SER A 418 16.10 8.82 27.77
CA SER A 418 16.44 9.24 29.14
C SER A 418 15.36 10.16 29.71
N LEU A 419 15.15 10.07 31.03
CA LEU A 419 14.21 10.94 31.74
C LEU A 419 14.84 12.34 31.89
N ILE A 420 14.18 13.38 31.36
CA ILE A 420 14.59 14.77 31.50
C ILE A 420 14.04 15.35 32.81
N SER A 421 12.72 15.23 33.00
CA SER A 421 12.01 15.80 34.16
C SER A 421 10.84 14.92 34.57
N GLY A 422 10.59 14.81 35.89
CA GLY A 422 9.49 14.02 36.46
C GLY A 422 9.98 12.89 37.38
N PRO A 423 9.07 12.02 37.87
CA PRO A 423 7.63 12.06 37.64
C PRO A 423 6.96 13.22 38.39
N PHE A 424 6.17 14.03 37.67
CA PHE A 424 5.39 15.09 38.30
C PHE A 424 4.18 14.47 39.01
N LYS A 425 3.99 14.85 40.27
CA LYS A 425 2.91 14.35 41.15
C LYS A 425 2.06 15.53 41.59
N GLY A 426 0.75 15.41 41.46
CA GLY A 426 -0.19 16.45 41.89
C GLY A 426 -1.64 16.15 41.50
N HIS A 427 -1.87 15.39 40.41
CA HIS A 427 -3.18 14.82 40.11
C HIS A 427 -3.56 13.73 41.11
N THR A 428 -4.85 13.67 41.44
CA THR A 428 -5.41 12.70 42.41
C THR A 428 -6.08 11.50 41.74
N ASP A 429 -6.25 11.54 40.42
CA ASP A 429 -6.73 10.44 39.59
C ASP A 429 -5.92 10.34 38.28
N ARG A 430 -6.34 9.45 37.38
CA ARG A 430 -5.66 9.13 36.12
C ARG A 430 -5.46 10.38 35.26
N VAL A 431 -4.24 10.58 34.79
CA VAL A 431 -3.97 11.56 33.73
C VAL A 431 -4.45 10.97 32.40
N THR A 432 -5.28 11.69 31.67
CA THR A 432 -5.94 11.23 30.43
C THR A 432 -5.32 11.85 29.19
N SER A 433 -4.80 13.09 29.29
CA SER A 433 -4.25 13.87 28.18
C SER A 433 -3.09 14.74 28.65
N VAL A 434 -2.09 14.93 27.80
CA VAL A 434 -0.96 15.84 28.01
C VAL A 434 -0.62 16.59 26.73
N ALA A 435 -0.17 17.84 26.83
CA ALA A 435 0.29 18.65 25.70
C ALA A 435 1.42 19.62 26.13
N PHE A 436 2.36 19.88 25.23
CA PHE A 436 3.37 20.94 25.39
C PHE A 436 2.80 22.29 24.94
N SER A 437 3.29 23.38 25.55
CA SER A 437 3.19 24.70 24.95
C SER A 437 4.12 24.81 23.73
N PRO A 438 3.85 25.73 22.78
CA PRO A 438 4.68 25.90 21.58
C PRO A 438 6.16 26.21 21.88
N ASP A 439 6.43 26.90 22.98
CA ASP A 439 7.79 27.20 23.47
C ASP A 439 8.44 26.06 24.28
N ALA A 440 7.74 24.93 24.45
CA ALA A 440 8.09 23.79 25.30
C ALA A 440 8.40 24.13 26.77
N ALA A 441 8.07 25.33 27.25
CA ALA A 441 8.33 25.75 28.63
C ALA A 441 7.28 25.19 29.62
N HIS A 442 6.05 25.00 29.14
CA HIS A 442 4.91 24.57 29.92
C HIS A 442 4.30 23.27 29.41
N ILE A 443 3.66 22.55 30.32
CA ILE A 443 2.89 21.33 30.02
C ILE A 443 1.49 21.51 30.59
N ALA A 444 0.48 21.16 29.80
CA ALA A 444 -0.90 21.05 30.25
C ALA A 444 -1.27 19.57 30.38
N SER A 445 -1.98 19.22 31.44
CA SER A 445 -2.49 17.87 31.66
C SER A 445 -3.96 17.86 32.03
N GLY A 446 -4.74 16.98 31.43
CA GLY A 446 -6.12 16.68 31.82
C GLY A 446 -6.18 15.41 32.67
N SER A 447 -7.07 15.38 33.66
CA SER A 447 -7.20 14.26 34.59
C SER A 447 -8.65 13.90 34.90
N ASP A 448 -8.87 12.63 35.26
CA ASP A 448 -10.14 12.11 35.78
C ASP A 448 -10.55 12.80 37.12
N ASP A 449 -9.62 13.51 37.78
CA ASP A 449 -9.89 14.33 38.97
C ASP A 449 -10.65 15.64 38.69
N CYS A 450 -11.11 15.83 37.45
CA CYS A 450 -11.89 16.99 36.99
C CYS A 450 -11.08 18.30 36.87
N THR A 451 -9.75 18.24 36.96
CA THR A 451 -8.87 19.42 36.85
C THR A 451 -7.98 19.39 35.61
N VAL A 452 -7.53 20.57 35.18
CA VAL A 452 -6.43 20.74 34.22
C VAL A 452 -5.20 21.23 34.99
N GLY A 453 -4.09 20.50 34.95
CA GLY A 453 -2.83 20.89 35.59
C GLY A 453 -1.90 21.62 34.63
N ILE A 454 -1.29 22.71 35.07
CA ILE A 454 -0.21 23.40 34.36
C ILE A 454 1.12 23.18 35.09
N TRP A 455 2.13 22.75 34.35
CA TRP A 455 3.46 22.38 34.87
C TRP A 455 4.55 23.16 34.14
N SER A 456 5.70 23.33 34.79
CA SER A 456 6.92 23.75 34.11
C SER A 456 7.68 22.52 33.64
N ALA A 457 8.02 22.45 32.35
CA ALA A 457 8.67 21.28 31.76
C ALA A 457 10.04 20.96 32.40
N HIS A 458 10.72 21.97 32.95
CA HIS A 458 12.08 21.90 33.47
C HIS A 458 12.15 21.90 35.02
N SER A 459 11.01 21.92 35.72
CA SER A 459 10.97 22.01 37.18
C SER A 459 9.96 21.04 37.77
N VAL A 460 10.45 20.09 38.58
CA VAL A 460 9.66 19.01 39.21
C VAL A 460 8.83 19.51 40.42
N VAL A 461 8.66 20.82 40.57
CA VAL A 461 7.81 21.42 41.61
C VAL A 461 6.33 21.10 41.32
N ALA A 462 5.51 21.13 42.37
CA ALA A 462 4.04 21.01 42.29
C ALA A 462 3.46 21.84 41.14
N PRO A 463 2.29 21.46 40.57
CA PRO A 463 1.71 22.16 39.43
C PRO A 463 1.60 23.66 39.75
N MET A 464 2.00 24.53 38.81
CA MET A 464 1.96 25.97 39.03
C MET A 464 0.56 26.40 39.47
N ARG A 465 -0.47 25.84 38.83
CA ARG A 465 -1.86 26.01 39.22
C ARG A 465 -2.76 24.93 38.58
N PRO A 466 -3.72 24.36 39.31
CA PRO A 466 -4.81 23.58 38.72
C PRO A 466 -5.95 24.50 38.27
N PHE A 467 -6.42 24.35 37.04
CA PHE A 467 -7.66 24.97 36.57
C PHE A 467 -8.85 24.10 36.95
N THR A 468 -9.76 24.69 37.73
CA THR A 468 -10.95 24.02 38.27
C THR A 468 -12.22 24.61 37.65
N GLY A 469 -13.15 23.76 37.22
CA GLY A 469 -14.45 24.21 36.71
C GLY A 469 -15.24 23.14 35.97
N HIS A 470 -14.58 22.11 35.45
CA HIS A 470 -15.26 20.93 34.91
C HIS A 470 -15.96 20.14 36.01
N LYS A 471 -17.10 19.53 35.67
CA LYS A 471 -17.92 18.75 36.63
C LYS A 471 -17.62 17.25 36.62
N LYS A 472 -16.86 16.78 35.64
CA LYS A 472 -16.43 15.39 35.45
C LYS A 472 -15.01 15.37 34.87
N GLY A 473 -14.40 14.19 34.80
CA GLY A 473 -13.05 13.98 34.28
C GLY A 473 -12.79 14.70 32.96
N VAL A 474 -11.61 15.33 32.87
CA VAL A 474 -11.12 15.97 31.64
C VAL A 474 -10.52 14.88 30.76
N ASN A 475 -10.93 14.79 29.50
CA ASN A 475 -10.46 13.73 28.59
C ASN A 475 -9.33 14.20 27.66
N SER A 476 -9.29 15.49 27.33
CA SER A 476 -8.35 16.05 26.35
C SER A 476 -8.00 17.50 26.68
N VAL A 477 -6.74 17.88 26.46
CA VAL A 477 -6.24 19.25 26.59
C VAL A 477 -5.32 19.61 25.43
N ALA A 478 -5.29 20.88 25.03
CA ALA A 478 -4.35 21.41 24.02
C ALA A 478 -4.02 22.89 24.29
N PHE A 479 -2.83 23.33 23.91
CA PHE A 479 -2.44 24.74 23.92
C PHE A 479 -2.85 25.45 22.64
N SER A 480 -3.12 26.75 22.73
CA SER A 480 -3.25 27.61 21.55
C SER A 480 -1.88 27.80 20.88
N PRO A 481 -1.84 28.05 19.55
CA PRO A 481 -0.58 28.24 18.81
C PRO A 481 0.27 29.42 19.31
N ASP A 482 -0.35 30.43 19.92
CA ASP A 482 0.33 31.57 20.55
C ASP A 482 0.77 31.30 22.00
N GLY A 483 0.46 30.12 22.56
CA GLY A 483 0.77 29.72 23.93
C GLY A 483 -0.03 30.43 25.02
N SER A 484 -0.95 31.34 24.69
CA SER A 484 -1.62 32.19 25.68
C SER A 484 -2.86 31.54 26.32
N HIS A 485 -3.44 30.52 25.69
CA HIS A 485 -4.65 29.83 26.12
C HIS A 485 -4.49 28.31 26.14
N VAL A 486 -5.37 27.66 26.92
CA VAL A 486 -5.52 26.20 26.97
C VAL A 486 -6.98 25.86 26.69
N VAL A 487 -7.23 24.86 25.84
CA VAL A 487 -8.57 24.29 25.64
C VAL A 487 -8.67 22.92 26.30
N SER A 488 -9.81 22.62 26.91
CA SER A 488 -10.08 21.31 27.53
C SER A 488 -11.46 20.77 27.15
N GLY A 489 -11.52 19.47 26.86
CA GLY A 489 -12.76 18.72 26.63
C GLY A 489 -13.00 17.70 27.73
N SER A 490 -14.24 17.63 28.24
CA SER A 490 -14.58 16.82 29.42
C SER A 490 -15.74 15.85 29.21
N ALA A 491 -15.79 14.84 30.09
CA ALA A 491 -16.93 13.95 30.27
C ALA A 491 -18.19 14.66 30.79
N ASP A 492 -18.12 15.95 31.14
CA ASP A 492 -19.27 16.81 31.45
C ASP A 492 -19.98 17.39 30.21
N HIS A 493 -19.52 16.99 29.02
CA HIS A 493 -20.04 17.37 27.70
C HIS A 493 -19.66 18.79 27.26
N THR A 494 -18.81 19.47 28.03
CA THR A 494 -18.38 20.84 27.75
C THR A 494 -16.96 20.90 27.18
N VAL A 495 -16.73 21.91 26.34
CA VAL A 495 -15.38 22.36 25.97
C VAL A 495 -15.15 23.70 26.66
N ARG A 496 -14.01 23.88 27.32
CA ARG A 496 -13.65 25.13 28.01
C ARG A 496 -12.36 25.70 27.45
N LEU A 497 -12.35 27.02 27.27
CA LEU A 497 -11.16 27.80 26.95
C LEU A 497 -10.69 28.52 28.21
N TRP A 498 -9.41 28.40 28.53
CA TRP A 498 -8.76 28.97 29.70
C TRP A 498 -7.67 29.93 29.28
N GLU A 499 -7.57 31.06 29.98
CA GLU A 499 -6.43 31.95 29.84
C GLU A 499 -5.28 31.43 30.72
N LEU A 500 -4.08 31.26 30.15
CA LEU A 500 -2.95 30.65 30.86
C LEU A 500 -2.46 31.50 32.03
N SER A 501 -2.40 32.83 31.84
CA SER A 501 -1.87 33.79 32.82
C SER A 501 -2.74 33.90 34.07
N SER A 502 -4.05 33.97 33.90
CA SER A 502 -5.03 34.19 34.98
C SER A 502 -5.66 32.90 35.49
N GLY A 503 -5.67 31.82 34.69
CA GLY A 503 -6.41 30.59 34.93
C GLY A 503 -7.94 30.75 34.86
N ALA A 504 -8.43 31.88 34.35
CA ALA A 504 -9.86 32.13 34.20
C ALA A 504 -10.44 31.36 33.00
N THR A 505 -11.70 30.94 33.10
CA THR A 505 -12.44 30.40 31.95
C THR A 505 -12.89 31.56 31.06
N VAL A 506 -12.39 31.62 29.83
CA VAL A 506 -12.76 32.60 28.81
C VAL A 506 -14.06 32.21 28.12
N LEU A 507 -14.18 30.94 27.70
CA LEU A 507 -15.38 30.41 27.03
C LEU A 507 -15.78 29.04 27.60
N THR A 508 -17.09 28.76 27.61
CA THR A 508 -17.65 27.42 27.90
C THR A 508 -18.64 27.05 26.82
N LEU A 509 -18.30 26.04 26.00
CA LEU A 509 -19.10 25.56 24.89
C LEU A 509 -19.91 24.34 25.33
N ASN A 510 -21.24 24.47 25.37
CA ASN A 510 -22.20 23.41 25.73
C ASN A 510 -22.90 22.84 24.49
N GLN A 511 -22.12 22.46 23.48
CA GLN A 511 -22.67 22.11 22.18
C GLN A 511 -22.82 20.60 21.94
N HIS A 512 -22.03 19.78 22.62
CA HIS A 512 -22.09 18.33 22.51
C HIS A 512 -23.15 17.72 23.44
N THR A 513 -23.76 16.63 23.01
CA THR A 513 -24.79 15.92 23.81
C THR A 513 -24.22 14.78 24.65
N ALA A 514 -22.93 14.46 24.47
CA ALA A 514 -22.20 13.45 25.21
C ALA A 514 -20.76 13.91 25.50
N SER A 515 -20.02 13.08 26.25
CA SER A 515 -18.61 13.28 26.62
C SER A 515 -17.74 13.69 25.43
N VAL A 516 -17.02 14.80 25.57
CA VAL A 516 -16.01 15.25 24.61
C VAL A 516 -14.75 14.44 24.83
N SER A 517 -14.28 13.73 23.81
CA SER A 517 -13.13 12.82 23.93
C SER A 517 -11.81 13.45 23.51
N SER A 518 -11.84 14.44 22.62
CA SER A 518 -10.64 15.04 22.02
C SER A 518 -10.90 16.49 21.61
N VAL A 519 -9.95 17.39 21.86
CA VAL A 519 -9.99 18.81 21.49
C VAL A 519 -8.66 19.26 20.92
N GLN A 520 -8.68 20.17 19.93
CA GLN A 520 -7.48 20.77 19.36
C GLN A 520 -7.79 22.17 18.81
N PHE A 521 -6.78 23.03 18.74
CA PHE A 521 -6.86 24.29 17.97
C PHE A 521 -6.53 24.06 16.49
N SER A 522 -7.06 24.92 15.63
CA SER A 522 -6.49 25.12 14.31
C SER A 522 -5.09 25.75 14.41
N PRO A 523 -4.19 25.51 13.43
CA PRO A 523 -2.83 26.08 13.45
C PRO A 523 -2.78 27.62 13.50
N ASP A 524 -3.81 28.30 12.96
CA ASP A 524 -3.96 29.75 13.02
C ASP A 524 -4.59 30.26 14.34
N GLY A 525 -5.04 29.35 15.22
CA GLY A 525 -5.72 29.65 16.49
C GLY A 525 -7.17 30.14 16.36
N ALA A 526 -7.68 30.33 15.14
CA ALA A 526 -9.01 30.90 14.90
C ALA A 526 -10.16 29.97 15.30
N HIS A 527 -9.92 28.66 15.31
CA HIS A 527 -10.94 27.64 15.55
C HIS A 527 -10.54 26.63 16.63
N ILE A 528 -11.56 26.16 17.35
CA ILE A 528 -11.50 25.02 18.27
C ILE A 528 -12.25 23.85 17.62
N ILE A 529 -11.55 22.73 17.43
CA ILE A 529 -12.12 21.49 16.92
C ILE A 529 -12.34 20.54 18.09
N SER A 530 -13.51 19.90 18.16
CA SER A 530 -13.87 18.97 19.23
C SER A 530 -14.55 17.71 18.70
N GLY A 531 -14.10 16.54 19.15
CA GLY A 531 -14.67 15.23 18.82
C GLY A 531 -15.36 14.62 20.04
N SER A 532 -16.52 13.99 19.84
CA SER A 532 -17.39 13.54 20.94
C SER A 532 -17.95 12.12 20.79
N HIS A 533 -18.33 11.57 21.94
CA HIS A 533 -19.10 10.34 22.05
C HIS A 533 -20.54 10.47 21.48
N ASP A 534 -20.99 11.67 21.08
CA ASP A 534 -22.23 11.86 20.34
C ASP A 534 -22.10 11.53 18.83
N CYS A 535 -20.94 11.00 18.42
CA CYS A 535 -20.59 10.63 17.05
C CYS A 535 -20.40 11.82 16.11
N THR A 536 -20.28 13.04 16.65
CA THR A 536 -20.05 14.27 15.87
C THR A 536 -18.68 14.88 16.17
N ILE A 537 -18.18 15.64 15.19
CA ILE A 537 -17.06 16.57 15.37
C ILE A 537 -17.61 17.98 15.14
N ARG A 538 -17.20 18.94 15.95
CA ARG A 538 -17.64 20.34 15.86
C ARG A 538 -16.45 21.26 15.72
N ILE A 539 -16.62 22.29 14.89
CA ILE A 539 -15.65 23.36 14.68
C ILE A 539 -16.29 24.66 15.18
N CYS A 540 -15.65 25.30 16.15
CA CYS A 540 -16.15 26.52 16.78
C CYS A 540 -15.14 27.65 16.63
N ASN A 541 -15.61 28.89 16.50
CA ASN A 541 -14.75 30.07 16.51
C ASN A 541 -14.18 30.31 17.91
N THR A 542 -12.88 30.55 18.03
CA THR A 542 -12.19 30.79 19.31
C THR A 542 -12.60 32.12 19.95
N SER A 543 -13.03 33.10 19.16
CA SER A 543 -13.37 34.46 19.63
C SER A 543 -14.71 34.53 20.37
N ASP A 544 -15.73 33.81 19.90
CA ASP A 544 -17.11 33.91 20.42
C ASP A 544 -17.75 32.55 20.76
N GLY A 545 -17.11 31.44 20.38
CA GLY A 545 -17.64 30.09 20.60
C GLY A 545 -18.76 29.66 19.66
N SER A 546 -19.07 30.45 18.62
CA SER A 546 -20.08 30.09 17.61
C SER A 546 -19.63 28.92 16.74
N LEU A 547 -20.57 28.14 16.20
CA LEU A 547 -20.26 27.05 15.25
C LEU A 547 -19.84 27.64 13.91
N ALA A 548 -18.64 27.29 13.43
CA ALA A 548 -18.15 27.72 12.11
C ALA A 548 -18.88 27.00 10.96
N CYS A 549 -19.26 25.73 11.16
CA CYS A 549 -20.00 24.93 10.20
C CYS A 549 -20.95 23.92 10.90
N GLN A 550 -21.73 23.18 10.11
CA GLN A 550 -22.60 22.13 10.65
C GLN A 550 -21.78 21.01 11.31
N PRO A 551 -22.30 20.34 12.36
CA PRO A 551 -21.61 19.22 12.98
C PRO A 551 -21.27 18.13 11.98
N LEU A 552 -20.00 17.75 11.92
CA LEU A 552 -19.47 16.74 11.02
C LEU A 552 -20.01 15.37 11.43
N LYS A 553 -20.74 14.72 10.52
CA LYS A 553 -21.40 13.42 10.74
C LYS A 553 -20.94 12.42 9.69
N GLY A 554 -20.50 11.25 10.13
CA GLY A 554 -20.13 10.15 9.24
C GLY A 554 -19.57 8.91 9.94
N HIS A 555 -19.09 9.04 11.19
CA HIS A 555 -18.83 7.88 12.02
C HIS A 555 -20.12 7.22 12.52
N SER A 556 -20.13 5.89 12.58
CA SER A 556 -21.28 5.11 13.05
C SER A 556 -21.29 4.88 14.57
N LYS A 557 -20.18 5.22 15.24
CA LYS A 557 -20.00 5.13 16.69
C LYS A 557 -19.20 6.33 17.20
N ARG A 558 -19.00 6.38 18.52
CA ARG A 558 -18.29 7.42 19.27
C ARG A 558 -16.95 7.77 18.63
N VAL A 559 -16.72 9.05 18.36
CA VAL A 559 -15.40 9.59 18.02
C VAL A 559 -14.55 9.51 19.28
N THR A 560 -13.32 9.03 19.14
CA THR A 560 -12.38 8.86 20.27
C THR A 560 -11.26 9.87 20.23
N THR A 561 -10.82 10.28 19.04
CA THR A 561 -9.65 11.13 18.82
C THR A 561 -9.80 11.94 17.54
N ILE A 562 -9.25 13.14 17.53
CA ILE A 562 -9.13 14.00 16.35
C ILE A 562 -7.70 14.52 16.24
N ALA A 563 -7.27 14.85 15.02
CA ALA A 563 -6.09 15.67 14.78
C ALA A 563 -6.33 16.63 13.61
N VAL A 564 -5.72 17.81 13.63
CA VAL A 564 -5.77 18.82 12.57
C VAL A 564 -4.47 18.78 11.77
N SER A 565 -4.55 18.95 10.45
CA SER A 565 -3.38 19.01 9.58
C SER A 565 -2.55 20.28 9.83
N PRO A 566 -1.24 20.25 9.55
CA PRO A 566 -0.36 21.42 9.72
C PRO A 566 -0.80 22.65 8.90
N ASP A 567 -1.41 22.43 7.73
CA ASP A 567 -2.00 23.46 6.87
C ASP A 567 -3.36 24.01 7.40
N GLY A 568 -3.97 23.35 8.39
CA GLY A 568 -5.27 23.70 8.96
C GLY A 568 -6.49 23.31 8.11
N ASP A 569 -6.31 22.87 6.87
CA ASP A 569 -7.39 22.64 5.91
C ASP A 569 -8.09 21.28 6.08
N ARG A 570 -7.49 20.35 6.83
CA ARG A 570 -8.01 18.98 7.02
C ARG A 570 -8.07 18.59 8.50
N ILE A 571 -9.08 17.79 8.83
CA ILE A 571 -9.23 17.13 10.14
C ILE A 571 -9.21 15.62 9.91
N VAL A 572 -8.43 14.88 10.67
CA VAL A 572 -8.51 13.42 10.75
C VAL A 572 -9.18 13.01 12.06
N SER A 573 -9.96 11.94 12.01
CA SER A 573 -10.72 11.44 13.17
C SER A 573 -10.67 9.92 13.24
N GLY A 574 -10.55 9.41 14.47
CA GLY A 574 -10.62 7.98 14.78
C GLY A 574 -11.83 7.67 15.67
N SER A 575 -12.38 6.46 15.52
CA SER A 575 -13.63 6.06 16.20
C SER A 575 -13.64 4.62 16.69
N ILE A 576 -14.59 4.33 17.59
CA ILE A 576 -14.94 2.98 18.06
C ILE A 576 -15.50 2.09 16.94
N ASP A 577 -15.95 2.67 15.82
CA ASP A 577 -16.34 1.92 14.63
C ASP A 577 -15.16 1.31 13.86
N CYS A 578 -13.93 1.49 14.36
CA CYS A 578 -12.69 0.98 13.80
C CYS A 578 -12.29 1.64 12.47
N SER A 579 -12.92 2.76 12.10
CA SER A 579 -12.53 3.54 10.92
C SER A 579 -11.79 4.82 11.27
N VAL A 580 -11.09 5.34 10.26
CA VAL A 580 -10.48 6.68 10.25
C VAL A 580 -11.13 7.50 9.15
N CYS A 581 -11.45 8.76 9.39
CA CYS A 581 -12.11 9.65 8.44
C CYS A 581 -11.34 10.98 8.35
N ILE A 582 -11.19 11.53 7.15
CA ILE A 582 -10.63 12.86 6.89
C ILE A 582 -11.73 13.79 6.39
N TRP A 583 -11.75 15.01 6.94
CA TRP A 583 -12.74 16.04 6.70
C TRP A 583 -12.04 17.30 6.19
N ASN A 584 -12.74 18.09 5.39
CA ASN A 584 -12.32 19.46 5.09
C ASN A 584 -12.74 20.38 6.24
N THR A 585 -11.82 21.19 6.76
CA THR A 585 -12.08 22.09 7.90
C THR A 585 -13.05 23.21 7.53
N ARG A 586 -13.00 23.73 6.29
CA ARG A 586 -13.83 24.86 5.83
C ARG A 586 -15.25 24.44 5.46
N SER A 587 -15.40 23.41 4.63
CA SER A 587 -16.73 22.96 4.18
C SER A 587 -17.42 22.04 5.18
N GLY A 588 -16.64 21.33 6.00
CA GLY A 588 -17.14 20.29 6.89
C GLY A 588 -17.57 19.01 6.17
N GLU A 589 -17.17 18.84 4.91
CA GLU A 589 -17.47 17.63 4.15
C GLU A 589 -16.40 16.55 4.41
N LEU A 590 -16.82 15.29 4.33
CA LEU A 590 -15.89 14.15 4.37
C LEU A 590 -15.13 14.11 3.05
N THR A 591 -13.83 14.39 3.08
CA THR A 591 -12.97 14.37 1.89
C THR A 591 -12.50 12.96 1.58
N ASN A 592 -11.96 12.26 2.58
CA ASN A 592 -11.42 10.89 2.42
C ASN A 592 -11.91 9.96 3.55
N GLY A 593 -12.08 8.68 3.23
CA GLY A 593 -12.52 7.64 4.16
C GLY A 593 -14.00 7.25 3.98
N PRO A 594 -14.55 6.37 4.85
CA PRO A 594 -13.92 5.79 6.02
C PRO A 594 -12.82 4.78 5.64
N PHE A 595 -11.59 5.02 6.10
CA PHE A 595 -10.48 4.07 6.00
C PHE A 595 -10.76 2.88 6.91
N LYS A 596 -10.92 1.69 6.33
CA LYS A 596 -11.22 0.45 7.04
C LYS A 596 -10.00 -0.46 7.00
N GLY A 597 -9.45 -0.78 8.17
CA GLY A 597 -8.30 -1.68 8.29
C GLY A 597 -8.03 -2.12 9.73
N HIS A 598 -8.36 -1.29 10.72
CA HIS A 598 -8.36 -1.70 12.11
C HIS A 598 -9.51 -2.66 12.41
N VAL A 599 -9.25 -3.64 13.26
CA VAL A 599 -10.26 -4.63 13.70
C VAL A 599 -10.82 -4.34 15.10
N LYS A 600 -10.28 -3.32 15.76
CA LYS A 600 -10.70 -2.84 17.07
C LYS A 600 -10.67 -1.29 17.12
N PRO A 601 -11.26 -0.66 18.16
CA PRO A 601 -11.36 0.80 18.25
C PRO A 601 -10.04 1.53 18.02
N VAL A 602 -10.10 2.59 17.21
CA VAL A 602 -8.98 3.53 17.05
C VAL A 602 -8.91 4.42 18.29
N ARG A 603 -7.72 4.59 18.86
CA ARG A 603 -7.49 5.32 20.11
C ARG A 603 -6.78 6.64 19.93
N SER A 604 -5.92 6.75 18.92
CA SER A 604 -5.13 7.94 18.65
C SER A 604 -4.91 8.08 17.15
N VAL A 605 -4.99 9.31 16.66
CA VAL A 605 -4.67 9.67 15.27
C VAL A 605 -3.74 10.89 15.26
N GLY A 606 -3.00 11.10 14.18
CA GLY A 606 -2.12 12.26 14.02
C GLY A 606 -1.70 12.48 12.57
N PHE A 607 -1.32 13.70 12.22
CA PHE A 607 -0.74 14.04 10.92
C PHE A 607 0.80 14.07 11.01
N SER A 608 1.47 13.73 9.91
CA SER A 608 2.87 14.12 9.71
C SER A 608 2.98 15.63 9.49
N SER A 609 4.16 16.20 9.73
CA SER A 609 4.40 17.64 9.64
C SER A 609 4.28 18.23 8.24
N ASP A 610 4.46 17.42 7.21
CA ASP A 610 4.19 17.77 5.81
C ASP A 610 2.69 17.62 5.43
N GLY A 611 1.85 17.13 6.34
CA GLY A 611 0.43 16.86 6.09
C GLY A 611 0.15 15.75 5.07
N SER A 612 1.17 15.04 4.58
CA SER A 612 1.03 14.01 3.53
C SER A 612 0.54 12.67 4.08
N ARG A 613 0.81 12.39 5.36
CA ARG A 613 0.51 11.12 6.02
C ARG A 613 -0.34 11.32 7.26
N ILE A 614 -1.21 10.36 7.51
CA ILE A 614 -1.93 10.21 8.77
C ILE A 614 -1.49 8.94 9.47
N MET A 615 -1.42 8.96 10.79
CA MET A 615 -1.17 7.79 11.63
C MET A 615 -2.43 7.48 12.44
N SER A 616 -2.73 6.21 12.62
CA SER A 616 -3.77 5.72 13.53
C SER A 616 -3.25 4.57 14.40
N ALA A 617 -3.52 4.64 15.70
CA ALA A 617 -3.19 3.61 16.67
C ALA A 617 -4.47 2.99 17.25
N SER A 618 -4.48 1.66 17.44
CA SER A 618 -5.69 0.92 17.83
C SER A 618 -5.45 -0.11 18.94
N ASP A 619 -6.54 -0.45 19.62
CA ASP A 619 -6.61 -1.58 20.56
C ASP A 619 -6.33 -2.94 19.87
N ASP A 620 -6.29 -3.00 18.53
CA ASP A 620 -5.87 -4.19 17.76
C ASP A 620 -4.36 -4.43 17.78
N LYS A 621 -3.63 -3.61 18.55
CA LYS A 621 -2.17 -3.67 18.72
C LYS A 621 -1.40 -3.23 17.49
N THR A 622 -2.02 -2.51 16.56
CA THR A 622 -1.35 -1.98 15.37
C THR A 622 -1.33 -0.46 15.36
N VAL A 623 -0.23 0.09 14.85
CA VAL A 623 -0.20 1.46 14.31
C VAL A 623 -0.21 1.34 12.79
N ARG A 624 -1.04 2.15 12.15
CA ARG A 624 -1.17 2.23 10.69
C ARG A 624 -0.86 3.64 10.24
N VAL A 625 -0.13 3.78 9.13
CA VAL A 625 0.06 5.07 8.45
C VAL A 625 -0.62 5.04 7.11
N TRP A 626 -1.36 6.09 6.77
CA TRP A 626 -2.17 6.21 5.56
C TRP A 626 -1.81 7.49 4.80
N ASN A 627 -2.15 7.53 3.51
CA ASN A 627 -2.06 8.75 2.72
C ASN A 627 -3.19 9.73 3.10
N ALA A 628 -2.84 11.00 3.26
CA ALA A 628 -3.80 12.06 3.54
C ALA A 628 -4.39 12.72 2.26
N GLN A 629 -3.80 12.48 1.09
CA GLN A 629 -4.07 13.18 -0.18
C GLN A 629 -5.05 12.45 -1.13
N SER A 630 -5.37 11.18 -0.88
CA SER A 630 -6.15 10.36 -1.82
C SER A 630 -7.65 10.67 -1.82
N HIS A 631 -8.12 11.50 -2.76
CA HIS A 631 -9.56 11.72 -2.99
C HIS A 631 -10.23 10.45 -3.51
N ILE A 632 -11.25 9.95 -2.80
CA ILE A 632 -12.03 8.79 -3.28
C ILE A 632 -13.51 8.98 -2.95
N SER A 633 -14.35 8.83 -3.98
CA SER A 633 -15.80 8.85 -3.86
C SER A 633 -16.34 7.67 -3.06
N GLN A 634 -17.37 7.95 -2.24
CA GLN A 634 -17.97 6.98 -1.35
C GLN A 634 -18.62 5.82 -2.12
N SER A 635 -18.37 4.59 -1.67
CA SER A 635 -19.19 3.43 -1.98
C SER A 635 -20.19 3.24 -0.83
N GLU A 636 -21.48 3.39 -1.12
CA GLU A 636 -22.58 3.33 -0.16
C GLU A 636 -22.64 1.98 0.59
N ASN A 637 -23.05 2.04 1.87
CA ASN A 637 -23.14 0.90 2.76
C ASN A 637 -24.24 -0.10 2.35
N ASP A 638 -23.86 -1.38 2.32
CA ASP A 638 -24.78 -2.49 2.11
C ASP A 638 -25.72 -2.72 3.30
N SER A 639 -27.02 -2.58 3.05
CA SER A 639 -28.07 -3.10 3.90
C SER A 639 -28.38 -4.56 3.52
N LYS A 640 -28.58 -5.37 4.56
CA LYS A 640 -28.88 -6.81 4.52
C LYS A 640 -29.92 -7.17 3.44
N LYS A 641 -29.57 -8.06 2.50
CA LYS A 641 -30.52 -8.61 1.52
C LYS A 641 -30.62 -10.14 1.60
N LYS A 642 -31.84 -10.61 1.38
CA LYS A 642 -32.35 -12.00 1.41
C LYS A 642 -31.70 -12.85 0.32
N ASN A 643 -31.60 -14.16 0.56
CA ASN A 643 -31.25 -15.18 -0.44
C ASN A 643 -32.17 -15.06 -1.67
N ALA A 644 -31.61 -14.71 -2.82
CA ALA A 644 -32.28 -14.75 -4.11
C ALA A 644 -31.84 -15.99 -4.90
N ASP A 645 -32.74 -16.56 -5.70
CA ASP A 645 -32.42 -17.64 -6.63
C ASP A 645 -31.39 -17.14 -7.65
N CYS A 646 -30.31 -17.88 -7.83
CA CYS A 646 -29.19 -17.52 -8.70
C CYS A 646 -28.98 -18.63 -9.74
N GLU A 647 -28.68 -18.23 -10.96
CA GLU A 647 -28.43 -19.15 -12.06
C GLU A 647 -27.15 -18.78 -12.80
N ILE A 648 -26.40 -19.79 -13.24
CA ILE A 648 -25.21 -19.65 -14.07
C ILE A 648 -25.24 -20.69 -15.18
N CYS A 649 -24.79 -20.29 -16.36
CA CYS A 649 -24.57 -21.14 -17.51
C CYS A 649 -23.19 -20.86 -18.10
N VAL A 650 -22.57 -21.87 -18.67
CA VAL A 650 -21.24 -21.76 -19.28
C VAL A 650 -21.30 -22.35 -20.67
N SER A 651 -20.73 -21.65 -21.64
CA SER A 651 -20.57 -22.14 -23.02
C SER A 651 -19.66 -23.38 -23.08
N ARG A 652 -19.83 -24.22 -24.10
CA ARG A 652 -19.00 -25.43 -24.31
C ARG A 652 -17.51 -25.13 -24.46
N SER A 653 -17.18 -24.06 -25.16
CA SER A 653 -15.80 -23.57 -25.33
C SER A 653 -15.26 -22.87 -24.07
N GLN A 654 -16.12 -22.61 -23.07
CA GLN A 654 -15.89 -21.72 -21.93
C GLN A 654 -15.21 -20.40 -22.29
N THR A 655 -15.51 -19.89 -23.48
CA THR A 655 -15.17 -18.52 -23.81
C THR A 655 -16.19 -17.56 -23.24
N SER A 656 -17.39 -18.03 -22.92
CA SER A 656 -18.49 -17.19 -22.44
C SER A 656 -19.19 -17.82 -21.23
N VAL A 657 -19.48 -17.00 -20.23
CA VAL A 657 -20.26 -17.36 -19.02
C VAL A 657 -21.45 -16.42 -18.93
N ALA A 658 -22.61 -16.95 -18.57
CA ALA A 658 -23.80 -16.16 -18.32
C ALA A 658 -24.33 -16.41 -16.91
N PHE A 659 -24.81 -15.37 -16.24
CA PHE A 659 -25.38 -15.52 -14.90
C PHE A 659 -26.54 -14.56 -14.65
N TYR A 660 -27.44 -14.98 -13.78
CA TYR A 660 -28.65 -14.29 -13.38
C TYR A 660 -28.78 -14.33 -11.86
N GLY A 661 -28.98 -13.16 -11.23
CA GLY A 661 -29.30 -13.06 -9.80
C GLY A 661 -30.71 -12.52 -9.64
N GLY A 662 -31.61 -13.29 -9.01
CA GLY A 662 -33.06 -13.05 -8.95
C GLY A 662 -33.53 -11.76 -8.25
N ILE A 663 -32.64 -10.80 -7.98
CA ILE A 663 -32.95 -9.47 -7.46
C ILE A 663 -33.28 -8.49 -8.60
N GLU A 664 -32.78 -8.72 -9.81
CA GLU A 664 -32.98 -7.85 -10.98
C GLU A 664 -33.46 -8.67 -12.19
N SER A 665 -34.31 -8.11 -13.06
CA SER A 665 -34.74 -8.75 -14.31
C SER A 665 -33.67 -8.63 -15.41
N LYS A 666 -32.40 -8.89 -15.07
CA LYS A 666 -31.27 -8.79 -15.99
C LYS A 666 -30.36 -9.98 -15.80
N PHE A 667 -29.84 -10.53 -16.89
CA PHE A 667 -28.76 -11.50 -16.84
C PHE A 667 -27.55 -10.93 -17.58
N HIS A 668 -26.39 -11.45 -17.23
CA HIS A 668 -25.11 -10.91 -17.64
C HIS A 668 -24.38 -11.95 -18.46
N VAL A 669 -23.67 -11.53 -19.50
CA VAL A 669 -22.81 -12.40 -20.31
C VAL A 669 -21.38 -11.84 -20.25
N LEU A 670 -20.42 -12.71 -19.97
CA LEU A 670 -19.00 -12.39 -19.85
C LEU A 670 -18.21 -13.28 -20.81
N ASP A 671 -17.50 -12.66 -21.75
CA ASP A 671 -16.47 -13.32 -22.54
C ASP A 671 -15.17 -13.39 -21.73
N LEU A 672 -14.70 -14.59 -21.42
CA LEU A 672 -13.49 -14.87 -20.63
C LEU A 672 -12.18 -14.66 -21.41
N ARG A 673 -12.19 -14.60 -22.75
CA ARG A 673 -11.01 -14.30 -23.58
C ARG A 673 -10.81 -12.80 -23.73
N THR A 674 -11.87 -12.08 -24.05
CA THR A 674 -11.81 -10.63 -24.29
C THR A 674 -12.13 -9.82 -23.04
N ILE A 675 -12.64 -10.46 -21.99
CA ILE A 675 -13.15 -9.82 -20.76
C ILE A 675 -14.29 -8.84 -21.09
N ARG A 676 -14.94 -9.00 -22.26
CA ARG A 676 -16.09 -8.19 -22.64
C ARG A 676 -17.30 -8.62 -21.84
N TYR A 677 -17.96 -7.63 -21.27
CA TYR A 677 -19.11 -7.80 -20.41
C TYR A 677 -20.31 -7.13 -21.07
N SER A 678 -21.42 -7.85 -21.14
CA SER A 678 -22.70 -7.33 -21.61
C SER A 678 -23.82 -7.64 -20.63
N VAL A 679 -24.84 -6.77 -20.64
CA VAL A 679 -26.01 -6.87 -19.76
C VAL A 679 -27.24 -6.97 -20.63
N ILE A 680 -28.00 -8.05 -20.46
CA ILE A 680 -29.23 -8.30 -21.18
C ILE A 680 -30.39 -8.09 -20.23
N SER A 681 -31.28 -7.15 -20.58
CA SER A 681 -32.46 -6.85 -19.78
C SER A 681 -33.65 -7.67 -20.25
N THR A 682 -34.37 -8.25 -19.29
CA THR A 682 -35.56 -9.07 -19.51
C THR A 682 -36.73 -8.49 -18.74
N ASP A 683 -37.95 -8.72 -19.21
CA ASP A 683 -39.19 -8.28 -18.56
C ASP A 683 -39.65 -9.25 -17.46
N LYS A 684 -39.12 -10.47 -17.44
CA LYS A 684 -39.59 -11.60 -16.63
C LYS A 684 -38.46 -12.27 -15.86
N THR A 685 -38.81 -12.93 -14.76
CA THR A 685 -37.83 -13.64 -13.93
C THR A 685 -37.36 -14.91 -14.62
N ILE A 686 -36.04 -15.10 -14.67
CA ILE A 686 -35.40 -16.23 -15.32
C ILE A 686 -35.29 -17.39 -14.32
N LYS A 687 -35.53 -18.61 -14.84
CA LYS A 687 -35.45 -19.85 -14.08
C LYS A 687 -34.48 -20.86 -14.69
N HIS A 688 -34.26 -20.80 -16.01
CA HIS A 688 -33.18 -21.53 -16.66
C HIS A 688 -32.41 -20.69 -17.71
N LEU A 689 -31.08 -20.80 -17.76
CA LEU A 689 -30.19 -20.28 -18.82
C LEU A 689 -29.40 -21.41 -19.49
N GLN A 690 -29.34 -21.39 -20.82
CA GLN A 690 -28.60 -22.38 -21.61
C GLN A 690 -27.91 -21.72 -22.82
N PHE A 691 -26.61 -21.94 -23.00
CA PHE A 691 -25.91 -21.53 -24.24
C PHE A 691 -26.15 -22.54 -25.36
N SER A 692 -26.08 -22.06 -26.60
CA SER A 692 -25.93 -22.90 -27.78
C SER A 692 -24.58 -23.61 -27.83
N LEU A 693 -24.49 -24.70 -28.60
CA LEU A 693 -23.28 -25.49 -28.78
C LEU A 693 -22.05 -24.67 -29.23
N ASP A 694 -22.27 -23.66 -30.07
CA ASP A 694 -21.27 -22.73 -30.62
C ASP A 694 -21.09 -21.44 -29.80
N ALA A 695 -21.87 -21.27 -28.72
CA ALA A 695 -21.91 -20.07 -27.88
C ALA A 695 -22.37 -18.77 -28.59
N SER A 696 -22.92 -18.84 -29.81
CA SER A 696 -23.45 -17.67 -30.52
C SER A 696 -24.81 -17.20 -29.97
N ARG A 697 -25.55 -18.09 -29.29
CA ARG A 697 -26.88 -17.82 -28.75
C ARG A 697 -26.98 -18.22 -27.28
N ILE A 698 -27.86 -17.54 -26.56
CA ILE A 698 -28.27 -17.93 -25.22
C ILE A 698 -29.79 -17.97 -25.12
N TYR A 699 -30.31 -19.03 -24.50
CA TYR A 699 -31.72 -19.27 -24.29
C TYR A 699 -32.08 -18.94 -22.83
N SER A 700 -33.08 -18.09 -22.63
CA SER A 700 -33.60 -17.76 -21.30
C SER A 700 -35.01 -18.31 -21.11
N LEU A 701 -35.19 -19.18 -20.12
CA LEU A 701 -36.48 -19.74 -19.73
C LEU A 701 -37.02 -18.96 -18.55
N HIS A 702 -38.19 -18.37 -18.72
CA HIS A 702 -38.82 -17.52 -17.73
C HIS A 702 -39.82 -18.29 -16.88
N THR A 703 -40.01 -17.90 -15.62
CA THR A 703 -41.00 -18.48 -14.70
C THR A 703 -42.43 -18.45 -15.24
N SER A 704 -42.74 -17.52 -16.14
CA SER A 704 -44.01 -17.45 -16.86
C SER A 704 -44.22 -18.55 -17.91
N GLY A 705 -43.27 -19.48 -18.07
CA GLY A 705 -43.36 -20.54 -19.07
C GLY A 705 -43.03 -20.10 -20.50
N THR A 706 -42.15 -19.09 -20.64
CA THR A 706 -41.74 -18.57 -21.95
C THR A 706 -40.24 -18.64 -22.17
N ILE A 707 -39.80 -18.96 -23.38
CA ILE A 707 -38.39 -19.01 -23.78
C ILE A 707 -38.07 -17.89 -24.77
N CYS A 708 -36.94 -17.20 -24.56
CA CYS A 708 -36.39 -16.21 -25.46
C CYS A 708 -34.98 -16.62 -25.92
N THR A 709 -34.63 -16.27 -27.16
CA THR A 709 -33.30 -16.49 -27.74
C THR A 709 -32.60 -15.16 -27.93
N TRP A 710 -31.38 -15.05 -27.44
CA TRP A 710 -30.58 -13.82 -27.49
C TRP A 710 -29.26 -14.06 -28.21
N ASP A 711 -28.77 -13.04 -28.91
CA ASP A 711 -27.42 -13.02 -29.46
C ASP A 711 -26.41 -12.74 -28.35
N THR A 712 -25.37 -13.56 -28.24
CA THR A 712 -24.38 -13.43 -27.16
C THR A 712 -23.42 -12.26 -27.36
N GLN A 713 -23.22 -11.80 -28.60
CA GLN A 713 -22.28 -10.74 -28.95
C GLN A 713 -22.94 -9.36 -28.98
N THR A 714 -24.11 -9.23 -29.61
CA THR A 714 -24.85 -7.96 -29.71
C THR A 714 -25.77 -7.72 -28.52
N SER A 715 -26.08 -8.77 -27.74
CA SER A 715 -27.04 -8.72 -26.63
C SER A 715 -28.48 -8.37 -27.06
N GLU A 716 -28.79 -8.54 -28.33
CA GLU A 716 -30.10 -8.30 -28.91
C GLU A 716 -30.98 -9.57 -28.86
N LEU A 717 -32.29 -9.36 -28.77
CA LEU A 717 -33.27 -10.44 -28.85
C LEU A 717 -33.36 -10.93 -30.30
N LEU A 718 -33.06 -12.21 -30.53
CA LEU A 718 -33.13 -12.84 -31.85
C LEU A 718 -34.51 -13.41 -32.14
N ASP A 719 -35.14 -14.06 -31.15
CA ASP A 719 -36.37 -14.82 -31.36
C ASP A 719 -37.15 -15.05 -30.03
N GLY A 720 -38.47 -15.23 -30.12
CA GLY A 720 -39.40 -15.37 -28.97
C GLY A 720 -40.04 -14.05 -28.48
N PRO A 721 -40.81 -14.07 -27.37
CA PRO A 721 -41.04 -15.18 -26.46
C PRO A 721 -42.01 -16.25 -27.00
N TYR A 722 -41.61 -17.52 -26.95
CA TYR A 722 -42.50 -18.67 -27.21
C TYR A 722 -42.97 -19.30 -25.90
N GLN A 723 -44.22 -19.75 -25.84
CA GLN A 723 -44.70 -20.54 -24.70
C GLN A 723 -44.19 -21.99 -24.80
N PHE A 724 -43.85 -22.59 -23.66
CA PHE A 724 -43.30 -23.97 -23.61
C PHE A 724 -43.94 -24.85 -22.53
N THR A 725 -45.05 -24.44 -21.91
CA THR A 725 -45.68 -25.25 -20.87
C THR A 725 -47.15 -24.91 -20.72
N SER A 726 -47.97 -25.93 -20.50
CA SER A 726 -49.38 -25.78 -20.13
C SER A 726 -49.56 -25.80 -18.60
N ILE A 727 -48.53 -26.23 -17.87
CA ILE A 727 -48.50 -26.29 -16.41
C ILE A 727 -48.45 -24.88 -15.81
N GLU A 728 -49.45 -24.54 -14.99
CA GLU A 728 -49.52 -23.24 -14.28
C GLU A 728 -48.39 -23.03 -13.26
N LYS A 729 -47.91 -24.11 -12.62
CA LYS A 729 -46.83 -24.07 -11.62
C LYS A 729 -45.90 -25.28 -11.75
N TRP A 730 -44.69 -25.05 -12.25
CA TRP A 730 -43.63 -26.05 -12.39
C TRP A 730 -42.45 -25.74 -11.46
N TYR A 731 -41.68 -26.77 -11.08
CA TYR A 731 -40.55 -26.66 -10.15
C TYR A 731 -39.19 -26.58 -10.87
N SER A 732 -39.06 -27.27 -12.01
CA SER A 732 -37.83 -27.33 -12.81
C SER A 732 -38.15 -27.28 -14.30
N ALA A 733 -37.32 -26.60 -15.07
CA ALA A 733 -37.35 -26.61 -16.52
C ALA A 733 -35.92 -26.63 -17.07
N LYS A 734 -35.70 -27.39 -18.14
CA LYS A 734 -34.43 -27.47 -18.88
C LYS A 734 -34.69 -27.46 -20.37
N CYS A 735 -33.78 -26.91 -21.16
CA CYS A 735 -33.88 -26.93 -22.61
C CYS A 735 -32.69 -27.65 -23.25
N SER A 736 -32.89 -28.15 -24.46
CA SER A 736 -31.82 -28.68 -25.30
C SER A 736 -30.85 -27.57 -25.69
N SER A 737 -29.63 -27.96 -26.05
CA SER A 737 -28.55 -27.05 -26.45
C SER A 737 -28.80 -26.33 -27.78
N ASP A 738 -29.75 -26.78 -28.60
CA ASP A 738 -30.22 -26.07 -29.80
C ASP A 738 -31.46 -25.19 -29.52
N GLY A 739 -31.99 -25.23 -28.29
CA GLY A 739 -33.16 -24.48 -27.84
C GLY A 739 -34.49 -24.94 -28.47
N THR A 740 -34.52 -26.08 -29.19
CA THR A 740 -35.73 -26.55 -29.87
C THR A 740 -36.65 -27.38 -28.97
N ARG A 741 -36.11 -27.96 -27.89
CA ARG A 741 -36.83 -28.79 -26.93
C ARG A 741 -36.77 -28.16 -25.54
N VAL A 742 -37.89 -28.19 -24.84
CA VAL A 742 -37.97 -27.81 -23.42
C VAL A 742 -38.68 -28.93 -22.65
N VAL A 743 -38.12 -29.30 -21.51
CA VAL A 743 -38.77 -30.23 -20.58
C VAL A 743 -39.09 -29.47 -19.30
N THR A 744 -40.35 -29.52 -18.89
CA THR A 744 -40.83 -28.97 -17.62
C THR A 744 -41.27 -30.08 -16.68
N CYS A 745 -41.16 -29.87 -15.38
CA CYS A 745 -41.59 -30.81 -14.35
C CYS A 745 -42.36 -30.07 -13.25
N ASP A 746 -43.55 -30.57 -12.91
CA ASP A 746 -44.26 -30.27 -11.67
C ASP A 746 -44.21 -31.45 -10.69
N ARG A 747 -45.00 -31.41 -9.61
CA ARG A 747 -45.04 -32.48 -8.60
C ARG A 747 -45.57 -33.81 -9.11
N ASN A 748 -46.38 -33.81 -10.17
CA ASN A 748 -47.18 -34.92 -10.67
C ASN A 748 -46.96 -35.21 -12.16
N LYS A 749 -46.39 -34.26 -12.93
CA LYS A 749 -46.27 -34.34 -14.39
C LYS A 749 -44.94 -33.82 -14.92
N ILE A 750 -44.48 -34.42 -16.01
CA ILE A 750 -43.38 -33.92 -16.83
C ILE A 750 -43.91 -33.68 -18.25
N GLU A 751 -43.59 -32.55 -18.87
CA GLU A 751 -43.97 -32.26 -20.25
C GLU A 751 -42.72 -32.01 -21.11
N LEU A 752 -42.63 -32.69 -22.25
CA LEU A 752 -41.66 -32.39 -23.32
C LEU A 752 -42.34 -31.52 -24.38
N TRP A 753 -41.72 -30.41 -24.76
CA TRP A 753 -42.26 -29.40 -25.68
C TRP A 753 -41.35 -29.15 -26.87
N ASP A 754 -41.97 -28.96 -28.03
CA ASP A 754 -41.32 -28.37 -29.21
C ASP A 754 -41.58 -26.86 -29.21
N VAL A 755 -40.51 -26.07 -29.10
CA VAL A 755 -40.59 -24.61 -28.93
C VAL A 755 -41.14 -23.91 -30.17
N LYS A 756 -40.75 -24.34 -31.37
CA LYS A 756 -41.10 -23.65 -32.63
C LYS A 756 -42.53 -23.92 -33.06
N SER A 757 -43.02 -25.14 -32.85
CA SER A 757 -44.40 -25.52 -33.17
C SER A 757 -45.38 -25.21 -32.02
N ASN A 758 -44.88 -24.78 -30.85
CA ASN A 758 -45.65 -24.47 -29.65
C ASN A 758 -46.60 -25.62 -29.26
N ARG A 759 -46.07 -26.85 -29.26
CA ARG A 759 -46.84 -28.07 -28.96
C ARG A 759 -46.11 -28.94 -27.94
N SER A 760 -46.88 -29.50 -27.00
CA SER A 760 -46.43 -30.61 -26.17
C SER A 760 -46.29 -31.87 -27.03
N ILE A 761 -45.11 -32.48 -26.98
CA ILE A 761 -44.79 -33.73 -27.68
C ILE A 761 -45.30 -34.92 -26.84
N THR A 762 -44.93 -34.95 -25.56
CA THR A 762 -45.23 -36.06 -24.64
C THR A 762 -45.47 -35.52 -23.23
N ILE A 763 -46.46 -36.08 -22.53
CA ILE A 763 -46.76 -35.83 -21.13
C ILE A 763 -46.57 -37.14 -20.36
N PHE A 764 -45.83 -37.07 -19.25
CA PHE A 764 -45.58 -38.21 -18.37
C PHE A 764 -46.28 -37.95 -17.03
N ASP A 765 -47.15 -38.86 -16.59
CA ASP A 765 -47.73 -38.84 -15.24
C ASP A 765 -46.73 -39.46 -14.26
N PHE A 766 -45.81 -38.64 -13.73
CA PHE A 766 -44.65 -39.12 -12.97
C PHE A 766 -44.17 -38.11 -11.91
N PHE A 767 -43.68 -38.61 -10.77
CA PHE A 767 -43.13 -37.82 -9.67
C PHE A 767 -41.65 -37.51 -9.91
N GLY A 768 -41.36 -36.44 -10.66
CA GLY A 768 -39.99 -35.99 -10.89
C GLY A 768 -39.57 -34.82 -9.99
N HIS A 769 -38.29 -34.77 -9.60
CA HIS A 769 -37.72 -33.59 -8.94
C HIS A 769 -36.51 -32.99 -9.67
N ARG A 770 -35.87 -33.75 -10.57
CA ARG A 770 -34.67 -33.32 -11.30
C ARG A 770 -34.73 -33.77 -12.77
N ILE A 771 -34.31 -32.87 -13.66
CA ILE A 771 -34.20 -33.10 -15.11
C ILE A 771 -32.77 -32.77 -15.54
N ILE A 772 -32.16 -33.64 -16.35
CA ILE A 772 -30.82 -33.45 -16.91
C ILE A 772 -30.87 -33.82 -18.40
N PHE A 773 -30.35 -32.96 -19.27
CA PHE A 773 -30.18 -33.26 -20.69
C PHE A 773 -28.74 -33.71 -20.98
N SER A 774 -28.56 -34.60 -21.96
CA SER A 774 -27.25 -34.78 -22.60
C SER A 774 -26.86 -33.51 -23.35
N GLN A 775 -25.56 -33.25 -23.52
CA GLN A 775 -25.11 -31.98 -24.12
C GLN A 775 -25.53 -31.83 -25.59
N ASP A 776 -25.61 -32.93 -26.32
CA ASP A 776 -26.13 -33.01 -27.68
C ASP A 776 -27.67 -32.92 -27.78
N GLY A 777 -28.39 -32.96 -26.65
CA GLY A 777 -29.85 -32.95 -26.59
C GLY A 777 -30.53 -34.24 -27.02
N SER A 778 -29.78 -35.31 -27.33
CA SER A 778 -30.34 -36.58 -27.81
C SER A 778 -31.08 -37.36 -26.72
N ARG A 779 -30.76 -37.10 -25.44
CA ARG A 779 -31.33 -37.80 -24.28
C ARG A 779 -31.65 -36.81 -23.16
N PHE A 780 -32.63 -37.18 -22.32
CA PHE A 780 -32.79 -36.57 -21.01
C PHE A 780 -33.07 -37.63 -19.95
N ALA A 781 -32.65 -37.35 -18.72
CA ALA A 781 -32.90 -38.19 -17.56
C ALA A 781 -33.85 -37.49 -16.61
N THR A 782 -34.70 -38.29 -15.97
CA THR A 782 -35.56 -37.87 -14.87
C THR A 782 -35.20 -38.67 -13.62
N PHE A 783 -35.34 -38.05 -12.47
CA PHE A 783 -35.14 -38.70 -11.17
C PHE A 783 -36.37 -38.49 -10.29
N ASP A 784 -36.91 -39.61 -9.80
CA ASP A 784 -37.93 -39.65 -8.74
C ASP A 784 -37.27 -39.81 -7.36
N SER A 785 -38.04 -40.10 -6.30
CA SER A 785 -37.49 -40.25 -4.94
C SER A 785 -36.54 -41.46 -4.76
N PHE A 786 -36.52 -42.42 -5.68
CA PHE A 786 -35.83 -43.71 -5.55
C PHE A 786 -35.15 -44.20 -6.85
N SER A 787 -35.50 -43.68 -8.03
CA SER A 787 -35.05 -44.20 -9.31
C SER A 787 -34.86 -43.15 -10.42
N SER A 788 -33.92 -43.43 -11.32
CA SER A 788 -33.66 -42.64 -12.52
C SER A 788 -34.08 -43.36 -13.80
N ASN A 789 -34.70 -42.61 -14.71
CA ASN A 789 -35.11 -43.08 -16.04
C ASN A 789 -34.50 -42.19 -17.12
N VAL A 790 -34.14 -42.79 -18.26
CA VAL A 790 -33.57 -42.12 -19.44
C VAL A 790 -34.56 -42.19 -20.58
N TRP A 791 -34.72 -41.05 -21.26
CA TRP A 791 -35.70 -40.83 -22.32
C TRP A 791 -35.01 -40.24 -23.55
N ASP A 792 -35.63 -40.43 -24.71
CA ASP A 792 -35.20 -39.82 -25.96
C ASP A 792 -35.60 -38.34 -26.01
N GLY A 793 -34.64 -37.46 -26.31
CA GLY A 793 -34.83 -36.00 -26.27
C GLY A 793 -35.77 -35.45 -27.34
N ASN A 794 -36.02 -36.21 -28.41
CA ASN A 794 -36.86 -35.76 -29.53
C ASN A 794 -38.28 -36.30 -29.45
N SER A 795 -38.43 -37.59 -29.12
CA SER A 795 -39.72 -38.29 -29.10
C SER A 795 -40.30 -38.41 -27.70
N GLY A 796 -39.49 -38.29 -26.65
CA GLY A 796 -39.88 -38.63 -25.28
C GLY A 796 -40.06 -40.13 -25.05
N ALA A 797 -39.62 -41.00 -25.97
CA ALA A 797 -39.68 -42.45 -25.78
C ALA A 797 -38.77 -42.89 -24.62
N HIS A 798 -39.19 -43.89 -23.85
CA HIS A 798 -38.35 -44.49 -22.82
C HIS A 798 -37.17 -45.24 -23.46
N VAL A 799 -35.96 -44.99 -22.96
CA VAL A 799 -34.71 -45.57 -23.49
C VAL A 799 -34.13 -46.57 -22.51
N ALA A 800 -34.01 -46.21 -21.23
CA ALA A 800 -33.39 -47.06 -20.20
C ALA A 800 -33.84 -46.71 -18.77
N GLY A 801 -33.66 -47.65 -17.84
CA GLY A 801 -34.12 -47.55 -16.45
C GLY A 801 -35.37 -48.41 -16.16
N PRO A 802 -35.88 -48.41 -14.92
CA PRO A 802 -35.47 -47.58 -13.79
C PRO A 802 -34.14 -48.07 -13.17
N PHE A 803 -33.22 -47.14 -12.95
CA PHE A 803 -31.98 -47.38 -12.20
C PHE A 803 -32.19 -46.95 -10.75
N SER A 804 -31.87 -47.81 -9.77
CA SER A 804 -31.98 -47.49 -8.33
C SER A 804 -30.83 -46.59 -7.84
N ALA A 805 -30.59 -45.50 -8.57
CA ALA A 805 -29.51 -44.55 -8.32
C ALA A 805 -29.96 -43.15 -8.76
N GLU A 806 -29.40 -42.10 -8.14
CA GLU A 806 -29.62 -40.71 -8.53
C GLU A 806 -28.79 -40.36 -9.77
N ALA A 807 -29.42 -40.03 -10.89
CA ALA A 807 -28.76 -39.47 -12.05
C ALA A 807 -28.13 -38.09 -11.74
N LEU A 808 -26.83 -37.96 -11.99
CA LEU A 808 -26.06 -36.75 -11.69
C LEU A 808 -25.65 -35.96 -12.94
N ASP A 809 -25.17 -36.61 -14.00
CA ASP A 809 -24.83 -35.99 -15.29
C ASP A 809 -24.73 -37.04 -16.43
N PHE A 810 -24.78 -36.61 -17.69
CA PHE A 810 -24.53 -37.44 -18.88
C PHE A 810 -23.14 -37.19 -19.48
N SER A 811 -22.57 -38.19 -20.15
CA SER A 811 -21.51 -37.95 -21.12
C SER A 811 -22.03 -37.01 -22.23
N PRO A 812 -21.15 -36.21 -22.86
CA PRO A 812 -21.53 -35.25 -23.90
C PRO A 812 -22.42 -35.82 -25.02
N ASP A 813 -22.21 -37.08 -25.39
CA ASP A 813 -22.94 -37.84 -26.42
C ASP A 813 -24.15 -38.64 -25.90
N GLY A 814 -24.42 -38.61 -24.59
CA GLY A 814 -25.51 -39.35 -23.95
C GLY A 814 -25.30 -40.86 -23.82
N THR A 815 -24.10 -41.39 -24.12
CA THR A 815 -23.78 -42.82 -24.06
C THR A 815 -23.68 -43.34 -22.62
N TYR A 816 -23.11 -42.55 -21.72
CA TYR A 816 -22.92 -42.89 -20.30
C TYR A 816 -23.72 -41.96 -19.40
N LEU A 817 -24.33 -42.54 -18.36
CA LEU A 817 -24.99 -41.84 -17.27
C LEU A 817 -24.15 -42.00 -16.00
N CYS A 818 -23.72 -40.88 -15.41
CA CYS A 818 -23.11 -40.90 -14.09
C CYS A 818 -24.20 -40.82 -13.03
N CYS A 819 -24.23 -41.81 -12.13
CA CYS A 819 -25.23 -41.91 -11.08
C CYS A 819 -24.61 -42.26 -9.73
N TRP A 820 -25.24 -41.78 -8.66
CA TRP A 820 -24.85 -42.12 -7.30
C TRP A 820 -25.87 -43.06 -6.67
N SER A 821 -25.38 -44.16 -6.12
CA SER A 821 -26.21 -45.21 -5.52
C SER A 821 -26.19 -45.09 -3.99
N TRP A 822 -27.26 -45.55 -3.34
CA TRP A 822 -27.41 -45.55 -1.89
C TRP A 822 -26.40 -46.44 -1.15
N ASP A 823 -25.59 -47.23 -1.89
CA ASP A 823 -24.43 -47.98 -1.38
C ASP A 823 -23.17 -47.10 -1.16
N ASN A 824 -23.31 -45.78 -1.27
CA ASN A 824 -22.25 -44.77 -1.22
C ASN A 824 -21.24 -44.86 -2.39
N GLY A 825 -21.59 -45.56 -3.47
CA GLY A 825 -20.78 -45.63 -4.70
C GLY A 825 -21.23 -44.64 -5.77
N LEU A 826 -20.27 -44.07 -6.48
CA LEU A 826 -20.50 -43.40 -7.75
C LEU A 826 -20.28 -44.41 -8.89
N HIS A 827 -21.18 -44.40 -9.87
CA HIS A 827 -21.25 -45.40 -10.92
C HIS A 827 -21.42 -44.74 -12.28
N LEU A 828 -20.77 -45.29 -13.30
CA LEU A 828 -21.07 -45.01 -14.70
C LEU A 828 -21.90 -46.14 -15.28
N ILE A 829 -23.09 -45.82 -15.77
CA ILE A 829 -23.98 -46.75 -16.44
C ILE A 829 -23.95 -46.48 -17.94
N HIS A 830 -23.62 -47.48 -18.75
CA HIS A 830 -23.79 -47.40 -20.19
C HIS A 830 -25.29 -47.50 -20.53
N VAL A 831 -25.86 -46.44 -21.11
CA VAL A 831 -27.31 -46.25 -21.22
C VAL A 831 -27.98 -47.34 -22.07
N ASN A 832 -27.32 -47.81 -23.14
CA ASN A 832 -27.92 -48.79 -24.05
C ASN A 832 -27.74 -50.25 -23.61
N THR A 833 -26.73 -50.56 -22.79
CA THR A 833 -26.41 -51.94 -22.39
C THR A 833 -26.72 -52.22 -20.91
N GLY A 834 -26.84 -51.18 -20.09
CA GLY A 834 -27.00 -51.29 -18.64
C GLY A 834 -25.73 -51.69 -17.90
N GLU A 835 -24.57 -51.75 -18.57
CA GLU A 835 -23.29 -52.12 -17.95
C GLU A 835 -22.84 -51.05 -16.95
N ILE A 836 -22.40 -51.48 -15.76
CA ILE A 836 -22.04 -50.59 -14.64
C ILE A 836 -20.53 -50.63 -14.42
N THR A 837 -19.89 -49.47 -14.47
CA THR A 837 -18.49 -49.28 -14.07
C THR A 837 -18.43 -48.52 -12.75
N ASN A 838 -17.83 -49.14 -11.72
CA ASN A 838 -17.69 -48.54 -10.40
C ASN A 838 -16.56 -47.49 -10.40
N MET A 839 -16.86 -46.28 -9.90
CA MET A 839 -15.84 -45.26 -9.62
C MET A 839 -15.29 -45.41 -8.18
N PRO A 840 -14.16 -44.73 -7.85
CA PRO A 840 -13.64 -44.70 -6.49
C PRO A 840 -14.72 -44.28 -5.46
N GLN A 841 -14.66 -44.86 -4.26
CA GLN A 841 -15.57 -44.56 -3.16
C GLN A 841 -15.37 -43.10 -2.69
N ILE A 842 -16.35 -42.25 -2.98
CA ILE A 842 -16.37 -40.82 -2.61
C ILE A 842 -17.69 -40.59 -1.85
N HIS A 843 -17.68 -39.71 -0.85
CA HIS A 843 -18.92 -39.27 -0.19
C HIS A 843 -19.92 -38.67 -1.18
N HIS A 844 -21.23 -38.70 -0.85
CA HIS A 844 -22.30 -38.17 -1.71
C HIS A 844 -21.91 -36.82 -2.34
N PRO A 845 -21.70 -36.78 -3.68
CA PRO A 845 -21.17 -35.59 -4.32
C PRO A 845 -22.28 -34.55 -4.49
N TYR A 846 -22.02 -33.32 -4.06
CA TYR A 846 -22.96 -32.21 -4.27
C TYR A 846 -23.15 -31.86 -5.75
N PHE A 847 -22.12 -32.11 -6.56
CA PHE A 847 -22.12 -31.85 -7.99
C PHE A 847 -21.19 -32.84 -8.70
N THR A 848 -21.58 -33.24 -9.92
CA THR A 848 -20.77 -34.09 -10.80
C THR A 848 -20.90 -33.58 -12.23
N ARG A 849 -19.79 -33.58 -12.98
CA ARG A 849 -19.75 -33.14 -14.38
C ARG A 849 -18.78 -33.97 -15.21
N PHE A 850 -19.17 -34.27 -16.44
CA PHE A 850 -18.24 -34.78 -17.45
C PHE A 850 -17.45 -33.65 -18.12
N THR A 851 -16.21 -33.95 -18.51
CA THR A 851 -15.47 -33.12 -19.46
C THR A 851 -16.05 -33.26 -20.88
N PRO A 852 -15.96 -32.21 -21.74
CA PRO A 852 -16.49 -32.25 -23.11
C PRO A 852 -15.84 -33.29 -24.02
N ASP A 853 -14.63 -33.74 -23.70
CA ASP A 853 -13.90 -34.82 -24.37
C ASP A 853 -14.21 -36.21 -23.81
N SER A 854 -15.04 -36.30 -22.77
CA SER A 854 -15.37 -37.52 -22.03
C SER A 854 -14.16 -38.22 -21.37
N LEU A 855 -13.03 -37.54 -21.21
CA LEU A 855 -11.83 -38.13 -20.59
C LEU A 855 -11.89 -38.13 -19.05
N TYR A 856 -12.60 -37.17 -18.45
CA TYR A 856 -12.67 -37.01 -17.00
C TYR A 856 -14.09 -36.79 -16.48
N VAL A 857 -14.30 -37.22 -15.24
CA VAL A 857 -15.47 -36.89 -14.42
C VAL A 857 -14.98 -36.09 -13.20
N ALA A 858 -15.41 -34.83 -13.07
CA ALA A 858 -15.22 -34.08 -11.83
C ALA A 858 -16.36 -34.37 -10.87
N THR A 859 -16.00 -34.62 -9.62
CA THR A 859 -16.94 -34.74 -8.52
C THR A 859 -16.53 -33.77 -7.42
N GLN A 860 -17.52 -33.18 -6.76
CA GLN A 860 -17.29 -32.31 -5.63
C GLN A 860 -17.66 -33.03 -4.33
N SER A 861 -16.66 -33.29 -3.48
CA SER A 861 -16.84 -33.90 -2.17
C SER A 861 -16.68 -32.87 -1.05
N GLY A 862 -17.52 -32.96 -0.01
CA GLY A 862 -17.46 -32.10 1.17
C GLY A 862 -17.26 -32.91 2.45
N SER A 863 -16.32 -32.50 3.30
CA SER A 863 -16.18 -33.03 4.65
C SER A 863 -17.35 -32.56 5.54
N THR A 864 -18.05 -33.49 6.20
CA THR A 864 -19.09 -33.20 7.20
C THR A 864 -18.53 -32.78 8.56
N ASP A 865 -17.20 -32.84 8.76
CA ASP A 865 -16.60 -32.46 10.03
C ASP A 865 -16.56 -30.94 10.21
N ASN A 866 -17.17 -30.46 11.30
CA ASN A 866 -17.36 -29.03 11.61
C ASN A 866 -16.07 -28.28 11.98
N SER A 867 -14.94 -28.99 12.14
CA SER A 867 -13.67 -28.42 12.61
C SER A 867 -12.74 -27.94 11.48
N SER A 868 -12.88 -28.46 10.25
CA SER A 868 -12.24 -27.91 9.03
C SER A 868 -12.97 -28.38 7.77
N ARG A 869 -13.85 -27.54 7.21
CA ARG A 869 -14.48 -27.82 5.90
C ARG A 869 -13.42 -27.74 4.81
N ARG A 870 -12.89 -28.88 4.38
CA ARG A 870 -12.07 -28.98 3.16
C ARG A 870 -13.00 -29.02 1.95
N PHE A 871 -12.76 -28.14 0.99
CA PHE A 871 -13.42 -28.14 -0.32
C PHE A 871 -12.48 -28.82 -1.31
N VAL A 872 -12.84 -30.02 -1.78
CA VAL A 872 -11.99 -30.80 -2.69
C VAL A 872 -12.78 -31.12 -3.96
N ILE A 873 -12.13 -30.99 -5.10
CA ILE A 873 -12.63 -31.46 -6.40
C ILE A 873 -11.82 -32.67 -6.81
N ASP A 874 -12.50 -33.80 -6.97
CA ASP A 874 -11.89 -35.05 -7.38
C ASP A 874 -12.12 -35.24 -8.88
N LEU A 875 -11.03 -35.22 -9.64
CA LEU A 875 -10.99 -35.47 -11.08
C LEU A 875 -10.63 -36.92 -11.32
N TRP A 876 -11.58 -37.69 -11.82
CA TRP A 876 -11.34 -39.08 -12.20
C TRP A 876 -11.16 -39.19 -13.70
N ASN A 877 -10.03 -39.76 -14.13
CA ASN A 877 -9.78 -40.07 -15.54
C ASN A 877 -10.43 -41.43 -15.87
N ILE A 878 -11.34 -41.44 -16.84
CA ILE A 878 -12.12 -42.63 -17.20
C ILE A 878 -11.23 -43.70 -17.83
N CYS A 879 -10.25 -43.30 -18.65
CA CYS A 879 -9.38 -44.21 -19.40
C CYS A 879 -8.27 -44.82 -18.53
N SER A 880 -7.59 -44.01 -17.72
CA SER A 880 -6.48 -44.46 -16.86
C SER A 880 -6.92 -44.91 -15.47
N GLN A 881 -8.18 -44.68 -15.11
CA GLN A 881 -8.74 -44.93 -13.77
C GLN A 881 -8.00 -44.23 -12.62
N THR A 882 -7.30 -43.13 -12.91
CA THR A 882 -6.55 -42.35 -11.91
C THR A 882 -7.41 -41.25 -11.29
N LEU A 883 -7.20 -40.97 -10.01
CA LEU A 883 -7.87 -39.91 -9.26
C LEU A 883 -6.90 -38.77 -8.93
N THR A 884 -7.26 -37.55 -9.31
CA THR A 884 -6.52 -36.32 -8.97
C THR A 884 -7.41 -35.41 -8.15
N SER A 885 -7.00 -35.09 -6.92
CA SER A 885 -7.77 -34.22 -6.02
C SER A 885 -7.20 -32.80 -6.00
N ILE A 886 -8.06 -31.80 -6.21
CA ILE A 886 -7.73 -30.36 -6.15
C ILE A 886 -8.36 -29.78 -4.88
N ASP A 887 -7.54 -29.38 -3.91
CA ASP A 887 -7.99 -28.72 -2.68
C ASP A 887 -8.16 -27.21 -2.90
N LEU A 888 -9.38 -26.71 -2.68
CA LEU A 888 -9.79 -25.32 -2.84
C LEU A 888 -10.23 -24.68 -1.53
N SER A 889 -9.89 -25.28 -0.39
CA SER A 889 -10.21 -24.77 0.95
C SER A 889 -9.71 -23.34 1.20
N TYR A 890 -8.71 -22.86 0.45
CA TYR A 890 -8.17 -21.49 0.56
C TYR A 890 -9.07 -20.40 -0.02
N ALA A 891 -10.13 -20.78 -0.72
CA ALA A 891 -10.71 -19.95 -1.75
C ALA A 891 -12.20 -19.65 -1.51
N THR A 892 -12.88 -20.46 -0.69
CA THR A 892 -14.23 -20.21 -0.17
C THR A 892 -14.25 -20.23 1.36
N ASN A 893 -14.26 -19.06 2.00
CA ASN A 893 -14.57 -18.95 3.44
C ASN A 893 -16.07 -19.19 3.73
N ASP A 894 -16.89 -19.19 2.67
CA ASP A 894 -18.33 -19.28 2.76
C ASP A 894 -18.83 -20.69 2.47
N SER A 895 -19.83 -21.12 3.24
CA SER A 895 -20.43 -22.44 3.29
C SER A 895 -21.37 -22.78 2.13
N TYR A 896 -21.00 -22.45 0.88
CA TYR A 896 -21.89 -22.63 -0.27
C TYR A 896 -21.36 -23.69 -1.24
N THR A 897 -22.27 -24.48 -1.82
CA THR A 897 -21.97 -25.48 -2.86
C THR A 897 -21.56 -24.78 -4.16
N PRO A 898 -20.35 -24.97 -4.72
CA PRO A 898 -20.00 -24.47 -6.05
C PRO A 898 -20.68 -25.25 -7.18
N ILE A 899 -20.77 -24.61 -8.34
CA ILE A 899 -21.16 -25.14 -9.64
C ILE A 899 -19.86 -25.38 -10.41
N LEU A 900 -19.76 -26.55 -11.04
CA LEU A 900 -18.61 -26.95 -11.86
C LEU A 900 -18.99 -26.91 -13.34
N GLY A 901 -18.06 -26.44 -14.17
CA GLY A 901 -18.13 -26.55 -15.62
C GLY A 901 -16.75 -26.85 -16.20
N PHE A 902 -16.69 -27.65 -17.26
CA PHE A 902 -15.46 -27.92 -18.00
C PHE A 902 -15.44 -27.31 -19.39
N SER A 903 -14.26 -26.87 -19.83
CA SER A 903 -14.03 -26.37 -21.18
C SER A 903 -13.49 -27.45 -22.10
N SER A 904 -13.68 -27.24 -23.39
CA SER A 904 -13.10 -28.09 -24.44
C SER A 904 -11.56 -28.05 -24.47
N ASP A 905 -10.92 -27.08 -23.82
CA ASP A 905 -9.46 -26.95 -23.70
C ASP A 905 -8.92 -27.42 -22.34
N GLY A 906 -9.70 -28.17 -21.54
CA GLY A 906 -9.23 -28.83 -20.31
C GLY A 906 -9.21 -27.96 -19.04
N TRP A 907 -9.82 -26.77 -19.08
CA TRP A 907 -9.94 -25.90 -17.91
C TRP A 907 -11.21 -26.20 -17.10
N LEU A 908 -11.08 -26.11 -15.79
CA LEU A 908 -12.16 -26.23 -14.83
C LEU A 908 -12.61 -24.83 -14.37
N LEU A 909 -13.89 -24.54 -14.59
CA LEU A 909 -14.55 -23.34 -14.11
C LEU A 909 -15.31 -23.63 -12.82
N ILE A 910 -15.10 -22.78 -11.81
CA ILE A 910 -15.71 -22.93 -10.48
C ILE A 910 -16.42 -21.65 -10.11
N ALA A 911 -17.71 -21.75 -9.78
CA ALA A 911 -18.53 -20.61 -9.35
C ALA A 911 -19.43 -20.97 -8.16
N PRO A 912 -19.62 -20.11 -7.15
CA PRO A 912 -20.54 -20.40 -6.04
C PRO A 912 -22.00 -20.41 -6.49
N ARG A 913 -22.82 -21.36 -6.02
CA ARG A 913 -24.27 -21.47 -6.33
C ARG A 913 -25.12 -20.40 -5.66
N HIS A 914 -24.63 -19.80 -4.58
CA HIS A 914 -25.35 -18.79 -3.81
C HIS A 914 -24.56 -17.49 -3.73
N PHE A 915 -25.30 -16.38 -3.70
CA PHE A 915 -24.75 -15.06 -3.38
C PHE A 915 -24.07 -15.10 -2.01
N GLY A 916 -22.76 -14.85 -1.97
CA GLY A 916 -22.00 -14.74 -0.72
C GLY A 916 -22.51 -13.57 0.15
N LYS A 917 -22.15 -13.56 1.44
CA LYS A 917 -22.39 -12.40 2.32
C LYS A 917 -21.55 -11.21 1.82
N GLY A 918 -22.07 -10.45 0.86
CA GLY A 918 -21.38 -9.31 0.27
C GLY A 918 -21.62 -9.09 -1.22
N GLY A 919 -22.44 -9.90 -1.89
CA GLY A 919 -22.91 -9.54 -3.23
C GLY A 919 -22.09 -10.05 -4.42
N ASN A 920 -21.06 -10.86 -4.17
CA ASN A 920 -20.02 -11.18 -5.16
C ASN A 920 -20.09 -12.64 -5.65
N TYR A 921 -19.88 -12.83 -6.95
CA TYR A 921 -19.57 -14.08 -7.63
C TYR A 921 -18.07 -14.21 -7.84
N HIS A 922 -17.54 -15.41 -7.68
CA HIS A 922 -16.15 -15.74 -7.99
C HIS A 922 -16.14 -16.81 -9.06
N ILE A 923 -15.42 -16.56 -10.14
CA ILE A 923 -15.22 -17.49 -11.25
C ILE A 923 -13.73 -17.79 -11.29
N TRP A 924 -13.33 -19.02 -11.01
CA TRP A 924 -11.92 -19.42 -11.12
C TRP A 924 -11.73 -20.31 -12.32
N ARG A 925 -10.61 -20.10 -13.02
CA ARG A 925 -10.20 -20.90 -14.15
C ARG A 925 -8.94 -21.67 -13.73
N ILE A 926 -9.07 -22.98 -13.59
CA ILE A 926 -7.99 -23.86 -13.13
C ILE A 926 -7.59 -24.79 -14.26
N HIS A 927 -6.29 -24.91 -14.54
CA HIS A 927 -5.77 -25.89 -15.48
C HIS A 927 -5.53 -27.20 -14.73
N THR A 928 -5.95 -28.34 -15.29
CA THR A 928 -5.80 -29.66 -14.64
C THR A 928 -4.35 -30.02 -14.34
N ASP A 929 -3.43 -29.57 -15.19
CA ASP A 929 -2.00 -29.89 -15.07
C ASP A 929 -1.19 -28.89 -14.21
N TYR A 930 -1.77 -27.72 -13.88
CA TYR A 930 -1.10 -26.69 -13.08
C TYR A 930 -1.93 -26.40 -11.81
N PRO A 931 -1.59 -27.00 -10.66
CA PRO A 931 -2.34 -26.81 -9.43
C PRO A 931 -2.27 -25.34 -8.96
N PRO A 932 -3.29 -24.87 -8.22
CA PRO A 932 -3.34 -23.48 -7.75
C PRO A 932 -2.16 -23.11 -6.85
N PHE A 933 -1.66 -21.88 -7.03
CA PHE A 933 -0.53 -21.35 -6.27
C PHE A 933 -0.84 -21.24 -4.78
N ARG A 934 0.15 -21.54 -3.93
CA ARG A 934 0.01 -21.41 -2.49
C ARG A 934 0.34 -19.99 -2.06
N LYS A 935 -0.52 -19.37 -1.25
CA LYS A 935 -0.24 -18.08 -0.62
C LYS A 935 0.41 -18.30 0.74
N SER A 936 1.58 -17.72 0.94
CA SER A 936 2.23 -17.66 2.25
C SER A 936 1.66 -16.53 3.10
N SER A 937 1.79 -16.64 4.42
CA SER A 937 1.29 -15.64 5.38
C SER A 937 1.96 -14.27 5.23
N ASP A 938 3.20 -14.25 4.72
CA ASP A 938 4.00 -13.05 4.42
C ASP A 938 3.71 -12.42 3.05
N GLY A 939 2.86 -13.05 2.23
CA GLY A 939 2.30 -12.50 0.99
C GLY A 939 2.83 -13.05 -0.30
N TRP A 940 3.75 -14.00 -0.24
CA TRP A 940 4.25 -14.66 -1.43
C TRP A 940 3.19 -15.59 -2.03
N VAL A 941 2.99 -15.47 -3.34
CA VAL A 941 2.36 -16.48 -4.18
C VAL A 941 3.47 -17.43 -4.61
N LEU A 942 3.33 -18.69 -4.20
CA LEU A 942 4.32 -19.74 -4.37
C LEU A 942 3.82 -20.81 -5.35
N ASP A 943 4.71 -21.29 -6.19
CA ASP A 943 4.44 -22.44 -7.07
C ASP A 943 4.47 -23.79 -6.31
N GLY A 944 4.30 -24.89 -7.05
CA GLY A 944 4.37 -26.25 -6.49
C GLY A 944 5.72 -26.60 -5.87
N GLN A 945 6.80 -25.91 -6.25
CA GLN A 945 8.16 -26.07 -5.72
C GLN A 945 8.49 -25.10 -4.58
N LYS A 946 7.52 -24.28 -4.15
CA LYS A 946 7.66 -23.21 -3.14
C LYS A 946 8.55 -22.05 -3.58
N GLN A 947 8.71 -21.82 -4.86
CA GLN A 947 9.43 -20.67 -5.41
C GLN A 947 8.54 -19.41 -5.41
N PRO A 948 9.08 -18.23 -5.05
CA PRO A 948 8.32 -16.98 -5.00
C PRO A 948 8.03 -16.45 -6.41
N LEU A 949 6.76 -16.48 -6.82
CA LEU A 949 6.33 -15.95 -8.11
C LEU A 949 6.09 -14.45 -8.03
N ILE A 950 5.28 -14.02 -7.07
CA ILE A 950 4.85 -12.63 -6.88
C ILE A 950 4.63 -12.37 -5.41
N TRP A 951 5.01 -11.19 -4.96
CA TRP A 951 4.62 -10.71 -3.65
C TRP A 951 3.34 -9.88 -3.74
N VAL A 952 2.32 -10.28 -2.98
CA VAL A 952 1.03 -9.61 -2.94
C VAL A 952 0.94 -8.70 -1.71
N PRO A 953 0.67 -7.38 -1.90
CA PRO A 953 0.46 -6.44 -0.83
C PRO A 953 -0.57 -6.92 0.19
N THR A 954 -0.33 -6.66 1.47
CA THR A 954 -1.17 -7.09 2.60
C THR A 954 -2.65 -6.73 2.43
N GLU A 955 -2.90 -5.63 1.74
CA GLU A 955 -4.16 -4.94 1.52
C GLU A 955 -5.11 -5.78 0.65
N ILE A 956 -4.55 -6.42 -0.37
CA ILE A 956 -5.29 -7.24 -1.34
C ILE A 956 -5.10 -8.73 -1.14
N ARG A 957 -4.13 -9.15 -0.31
CA ARG A 957 -3.74 -10.55 -0.07
C ARG A 957 -4.90 -11.50 0.24
N LYS A 958 -5.87 -11.04 1.03
CA LYS A 958 -7.03 -11.85 1.42
C LYS A 958 -7.95 -12.14 0.24
N SER A 959 -8.17 -11.16 -0.64
CA SER A 959 -9.01 -11.29 -1.83
C SER A 959 -8.24 -11.70 -3.09
N PHE A 960 -6.90 -11.70 -3.07
CA PHE A 960 -6.10 -12.05 -4.22
C PHE A 960 -6.22 -13.55 -4.54
N PRO A 961 -6.67 -13.95 -5.75
CA PRO A 961 -6.81 -15.34 -6.11
C PRO A 961 -5.43 -15.98 -6.27
N GLY A 962 -5.29 -17.23 -5.83
CA GLY A 962 -4.08 -18.04 -6.03
C GLY A 962 -4.03 -18.72 -7.40
N CYS A 963 -4.90 -18.36 -8.33
CA CYS A 963 -4.97 -18.90 -9.68
C CYS A 963 -5.61 -17.86 -10.60
N ASN A 964 -5.62 -18.12 -11.92
CA ASN A 964 -6.38 -17.31 -12.86
C ASN A 964 -7.84 -17.23 -12.41
N GLY A 965 -8.38 -16.02 -12.28
CA GLY A 965 -9.70 -15.86 -11.70
C GLY A 965 -10.30 -14.47 -11.89
N VAL A 966 -11.62 -14.46 -11.95
CA VAL A 966 -12.45 -13.27 -12.08
C VAL A 966 -13.41 -13.23 -10.89
N ALA A 967 -13.43 -12.14 -10.13
CA ALA A 967 -14.47 -11.83 -9.17
C ALA A 967 -15.39 -10.75 -9.73
N PHE A 968 -16.69 -10.94 -9.58
CA PHE A 968 -17.73 -10.11 -10.16
C PHE A 968 -18.80 -9.77 -9.12
N SER A 969 -19.42 -8.59 -9.16
CA SER A 969 -20.58 -8.19 -8.35
C SER A 969 -21.68 -7.73 -9.28
N GLN A 970 -22.92 -8.15 -9.00
CA GLN A 970 -24.09 -7.76 -9.79
C GLN A 970 -24.31 -6.24 -9.81
N ARG A 971 -23.92 -5.52 -8.75
CA ARG A 971 -24.00 -4.05 -8.70
C ARG A 971 -22.80 -3.35 -9.33
N ASP A 972 -21.61 -3.92 -9.14
CA ASP A 972 -20.35 -3.23 -9.39
C ASP A 972 -19.61 -3.66 -10.65
N GLY A 973 -20.09 -4.70 -11.35
CA GLY A 973 -19.40 -5.28 -12.50
C GLY A 973 -18.21 -6.15 -12.09
N ILE A 974 -17.16 -6.17 -12.91
CA ILE A 974 -15.91 -6.91 -12.62
C ILE A 974 -15.20 -6.23 -11.43
N ILE A 975 -15.16 -6.93 -10.30
CA ILE A 975 -14.49 -6.46 -9.07
C ILE A 975 -12.99 -6.74 -9.16
N GLN A 976 -12.61 -7.86 -9.75
CA GLN A 976 -11.22 -8.30 -9.76
C GLN A 976 -10.99 -9.27 -10.91
N PHE A 977 -9.90 -9.07 -11.64
CA PHE A 977 -9.39 -10.02 -12.62
C PHE A 977 -7.90 -10.19 -12.36
N VAL A 978 -7.42 -11.43 -12.33
CA VAL A 978 -6.01 -11.76 -12.19
C VAL A 978 -5.64 -12.83 -13.21
N ASP A 979 -4.63 -12.53 -14.02
CA ASP A 979 -4.06 -13.43 -15.02
C ASP A 979 -2.55 -13.56 -14.84
N TYR A 980 -2.14 -14.82 -14.67
CA TYR A 980 -0.76 -15.29 -14.47
C TYR A 980 -0.15 -15.90 -15.74
N GLY A 981 -0.90 -16.03 -16.85
CA GLY A 981 -0.55 -16.91 -17.98
C GLY A 981 0.69 -16.50 -18.79
N ASP A 982 1.00 -15.20 -18.86
CA ASP A 982 2.08 -14.66 -19.71
C ASP A 982 3.29 -14.15 -18.91
N MET A 983 3.45 -14.61 -17.66
CA MET A 983 4.44 -14.03 -16.75
C MET A 983 5.87 -14.47 -17.06
N LEU A 984 6.77 -13.51 -17.22
CA LEU A 984 8.22 -13.73 -17.35
C LEU A 984 8.86 -13.74 -15.95
N LEU A 985 9.10 -14.94 -15.42
CA LEU A 985 9.62 -15.18 -14.06
C LEU A 985 10.86 -16.09 -14.12
N GLY A 986 11.50 -16.29 -12.98
CA GLY A 986 12.65 -17.18 -12.87
C GLY A 986 13.80 -16.61 -13.69
N ASP A 987 14.36 -17.41 -14.59
CA ASP A 987 15.53 -17.01 -15.39
C ASP A 987 15.15 -16.11 -16.59
N ASP A 988 13.87 -16.12 -16.99
CA ASP A 988 13.36 -15.32 -18.10
C ASP A 988 12.94 -13.91 -17.70
N TRP A 989 12.98 -13.58 -16.40
CA TRP A 989 12.50 -12.31 -15.87
C TRP A 989 13.18 -11.10 -16.51
N SER A 990 14.45 -11.20 -16.87
CA SER A 990 15.22 -10.11 -17.50
C SER A 990 14.68 -9.70 -18.87
N GLN A 991 13.88 -10.56 -19.53
CA GLN A 991 13.24 -10.28 -20.82
C GLN A 991 11.98 -9.41 -20.68
N CYS A 992 11.54 -9.10 -19.44
CA CYS A 992 10.36 -8.28 -19.21
C CYS A 992 10.55 -6.82 -19.63
N TYR A 993 11.77 -6.30 -19.64
CA TYR A 993 12.05 -4.90 -19.97
C TYR A 993 12.21 -4.70 -21.49
N ASN A 994 11.56 -3.66 -22.03
CA ASN A 994 11.70 -3.25 -23.42
C ASN A 994 12.49 -1.93 -23.53
N PRO A 995 13.79 -1.98 -23.90
CA PRO A 995 14.64 -0.79 -23.95
C PRO A 995 14.27 0.18 -25.08
N ASP A 996 13.59 -0.28 -26.13
CA ASP A 996 13.25 0.53 -27.31
C ASP A 996 11.96 1.35 -27.13
N PHE A 997 11.24 1.15 -26.01
CA PHE A 997 10.00 1.88 -25.73
C PHE A 997 10.32 3.30 -25.22
N ARG A 998 10.31 4.28 -26.13
CA ARG A 998 10.39 5.71 -25.74
C ARG A 998 9.02 6.22 -25.33
N SER A 999 8.90 6.68 -24.09
CA SER A 999 7.72 7.37 -23.59
C SER A 999 7.41 8.60 -24.47
N THR A 1000 6.18 8.71 -24.96
CA THR A 1000 5.69 9.88 -25.72
C THR A 1000 5.39 11.09 -24.82
N SER A 1001 5.67 11.03 -23.51
CA SER A 1001 5.36 12.08 -22.53
C SER A 1001 6.16 13.39 -22.69
N ASN A 1002 7.19 13.44 -23.53
CA ASN A 1002 8.05 14.63 -23.70
C ASN A 1002 7.49 15.74 -24.61
N LEU A 1003 6.23 15.66 -25.05
CA LEU A 1003 5.61 16.67 -25.93
C LEU A 1003 4.77 17.74 -25.22
N VAL A 1004 4.59 17.67 -23.90
CA VAL A 1004 3.71 18.62 -23.18
C VAL A 1004 4.46 19.76 -22.46
N MET A 1005 5.72 19.59 -22.06
CA MET A 1005 6.48 20.66 -21.37
C MET A 1005 7.36 21.54 -22.28
N THR A 1006 7.54 21.20 -23.56
CA THR A 1006 8.25 22.07 -24.52
C THR A 1006 7.34 23.12 -25.19
N ARG A 1007 6.06 23.18 -24.80
CA ARG A 1007 5.11 24.23 -25.21
C ARG A 1007 4.28 24.69 -24.00
N ALA A 1008 4.90 25.41 -23.07
CA ALA A 1008 4.23 26.36 -22.20
C ALA A 1008 5.15 27.56 -22.02
#